data_AF-A0A2E7Y880-F1
#
_entry.id   AF-A0A2E7Y880-F1
#
_cell.length_a   1.000
_cell.length_b   1.000
_cell.length_c   1.000
_cell.angle_alpha   90.00
_cell.angle_beta   90.00
_cell.angle_gamma   90.00
#
_symmetry.space_group_name_H-M   'P 1'
#
loop_
_entity.id
_entity.type
_entity.pdbx_description
1 polymer ?
#
loop_
_entity_poly.entity_id
_entity_poly.type
_entity_poly.pdbx_seq_one_letter_code
_entity_poly.pdbx_strand_id
1 'polypeptide(L)'
;MMNLPMSVNRSFIAAALMLVPMVEVAADPPAMTLMTFNIRYDNPADGPNAWPHRKDLVLKTIAAYEPAVLAVQEALPHQLAALVARFPEYKQVGQSRRGDGEGEFSGLLIDVGQLEVLDSGQIWLSQTPEEVGSVGWDAALTRTATWAMLRTWGSSGPAFLIVGTHFDHQGEEARNRSAELIVSSLDTWCDQKKLPVIIMGDLNAGPESECLDVFREAGFAPLVDAGQGTFHRFSGHSSGPQIDYILRNARWHVIGAQIVRARSGERCASDHDPVAARVRPFAARGTIDRPRQLTETWQPPEHTLIDLPSLSLPEEILMHAQRISDVLADRGVSETDSHQLSRVRGAFDHPFALPELGLEMTDRVRTLASDPAGIQTLVGDMLNADPTNGERIRGDAELAEQVLALLEVPAETFYIEEDSLPLLDVINRSMDVDFGAIVASIAVPEMKTQPWFGRAKPPGVTGRILAGQHGPNGWQVVGGEGPNTYDMNLVSEVFDVGGDDRYTASDLVLGDRLVVDLGGNDIYSGTDRQGPAAGLFGTWIIDDRAGDDRYGQEGGRFSTGAGAFGVGMIIDRGGDDTYMGTHWSIGAAIYGAGIIMDLGGGSDHYLGDYLTDAVGGPRGFGFVFDEAGDDHHMADGPTPSIYETPDVHASFSQGMGFGYRKYAAGGIGMLCDLSGNDEYRAGEFSQGGAYYHSLGVLRDFGGDDVYHGNRYAQGFGVHQAFGVLIEDAGDDVYTAMTAADQGSAWDIAAGALLERSGNDSYTANGMAQGSAAQQAIAYLIDCGGNDIYTASNPGQGGSGNNTYHWDATKAFSFSLLLDLGGVDTYSLGRGHDETTVIDPAPEPGGVGVGVCVDVGSVTTAPAPSTMP
;
A
#
# COMPACT_ATOMS: atom_id res chain seq x y z
N MET A 1 -52.76 45.61 -12.71
CA MET A 1 -53.40 45.36 -14.02
C MET A 1 -52.53 44.33 -14.72
N MET A 2 -52.99 43.09 -14.72
CA MET A 2 -53.63 42.44 -15.87
C MET A 2 -52.57 42.04 -16.91
N ASN A 3 -52.14 40.77 -16.93
CA ASN A 3 -52.83 39.61 -17.54
C ASN A 3 -52.97 39.75 -19.06
N LEU A 4 -52.21 38.98 -19.85
CA LEU A 4 -52.47 37.60 -20.35
C LEU A 4 -52.71 37.69 -21.88
N PRO A 5 -52.90 36.62 -22.68
CA PRO A 5 -52.63 35.16 -22.57
C PRO A 5 -51.95 34.61 -23.87
N MET A 6 -51.52 33.36 -24.02
CA MET A 6 -52.28 32.10 -24.20
C MET A 6 -51.25 30.95 -24.17
N SER A 7 -51.31 29.90 -23.33
CA SER A 7 -52.36 28.86 -23.17
C SER A 7 -52.48 28.02 -24.46
N VAL A 8 -52.34 26.70 -24.54
CA VAL A 8 -52.81 25.55 -23.72
C VAL A 8 -52.15 24.31 -24.38
N ASN A 9 -51.66 23.25 -23.70
CA ASN A 9 -52.50 22.13 -23.27
C ASN A 9 -51.75 21.17 -22.34
N ARG A 10 -52.32 20.96 -21.15
CA ARG A 10 -52.21 19.73 -20.36
C ARG A 10 -53.35 18.82 -20.80
N SER A 11 -53.10 17.52 -20.95
CA SER A 11 -53.96 16.45 -20.37
C SER A 11 -53.53 15.03 -20.77
N PHE A 12 -53.51 14.15 -19.75
CA PHE A 12 -53.67 12.67 -19.76
C PHE A 12 -52.49 11.85 -20.37
N ILE A 13 -51.88 10.84 -19.73
CA ILE A 13 -52.32 9.81 -18.77
C ILE A 13 -51.08 9.20 -18.07
N ALA A 14 -51.29 8.70 -16.85
CA ALA A 14 -50.36 7.86 -16.08
C ALA A 14 -50.01 6.52 -16.78
N ALA A 15 -48.91 5.90 -16.34
CA ALA A 15 -48.49 4.51 -16.59
C ALA A 15 -47.67 4.22 -17.87
N ALA A 16 -46.35 4.33 -17.71
CA ALA A 16 -45.29 3.45 -18.22
C ALA A 16 -44.04 3.80 -17.40
N LEU A 17 -43.77 3.19 -16.24
CA LEU A 17 -43.18 1.87 -16.06
C LEU A 17 -42.37 1.34 -17.25
N MET A 18 -41.08 1.17 -16.95
CA MET A 18 -40.06 0.31 -17.57
C MET A 18 -39.02 0.94 -18.52
N LEU A 19 -37.76 0.64 -18.13
CA LEU A 19 -36.55 0.43 -18.93
C LEU A 19 -35.67 1.65 -19.23
N VAL A 20 -34.59 1.81 -18.45
CA VAL A 20 -33.17 2.13 -18.82
C VAL A 20 -32.28 1.80 -17.59
N PRO A 21 -31.05 1.24 -17.75
CA PRO A 21 -30.62 0.02 -17.06
C PRO A 21 -29.92 0.22 -15.72
N MET A 22 -29.96 -0.85 -14.94
CA MET A 22 -29.32 -1.04 -13.64
C MET A 22 -27.79 -1.06 -13.77
N VAL A 23 -27.11 -0.31 -12.90
CA VAL A 23 -25.79 -0.70 -12.43
C VAL A 23 -26.03 -1.84 -11.44
N GLU A 24 -25.67 -3.07 -11.84
CA GLU A 24 -25.74 -4.24 -10.98
C GLU A 24 -24.74 -4.10 -9.83
N VAL A 25 -25.28 -3.94 -8.62
CA VAL A 25 -24.59 -4.19 -7.37
C VAL A 25 -24.02 -5.60 -7.42
N ALA A 26 -22.72 -5.80 -7.15
CA ALA A 26 -22.13 -7.13 -7.04
C ALA A 26 -22.95 -7.96 -6.04
N ALA A 27 -23.70 -8.94 -6.53
CA ALA A 27 -24.58 -9.76 -5.71
C ALA A 27 -23.74 -10.72 -4.85
N ASP A 28 -24.11 -10.86 -3.58
CA ASP A 28 -23.53 -11.86 -2.67
C ASP A 28 -23.45 -13.26 -3.32
N PRO A 29 -22.39 -14.07 -3.06
CA PRO A 29 -22.33 -15.43 -3.55
C PRO A 29 -23.61 -16.21 -3.15
N PRO A 30 -24.19 -17.03 -4.04
CA PRO A 30 -25.42 -17.75 -3.74
C PRO A 30 -25.22 -18.64 -2.51
N ALA A 31 -26.21 -18.62 -1.62
CA ALA A 31 -26.24 -19.49 -0.45
C ALA A 31 -26.26 -20.96 -0.86
N MET A 32 -25.43 -21.79 -0.22
CA MET A 32 -25.30 -23.22 -0.48
C MET A 32 -25.79 -24.05 0.70
N THR A 33 -26.23 -25.28 0.44
CA THR A 33 -26.64 -26.22 1.48
C THR A 33 -25.51 -27.20 1.78
N LEU A 34 -25.18 -27.40 3.05
CA LEU A 34 -24.26 -28.42 3.54
C LEU A 34 -25.08 -29.48 4.30
N MET A 35 -24.71 -30.75 4.19
CA MET A 35 -25.40 -31.84 4.90
C MET A 35 -24.41 -32.91 5.37
N THR A 36 -24.47 -33.32 6.64
CA THR A 36 -23.81 -34.55 7.10
C THR A 36 -24.85 -35.62 7.36
N PHE A 37 -24.59 -36.84 6.92
CA PHE A 37 -25.53 -37.94 7.05
C PHE A 37 -24.81 -39.29 7.21
N ASN A 38 -24.84 -39.85 8.42
CA ASN A 38 -24.54 -41.25 8.63
C ASN A 38 -25.68 -42.08 8.02
N ILE A 39 -25.41 -42.68 6.86
CA ILE A 39 -26.43 -43.41 6.13
C ILE A 39 -26.54 -44.85 6.59
N ARG A 40 -25.83 -45.30 7.63
CA ARG A 40 -25.76 -46.68 8.12
C ARG A 40 -25.24 -47.67 7.07
N TYR A 41 -24.25 -48.48 7.41
CA TYR A 41 -23.79 -49.51 6.47
C TYR A 41 -24.89 -50.56 6.20
N ASP A 42 -24.82 -51.24 5.06
CA ASP A 42 -25.77 -52.29 4.73
C ASP A 42 -25.54 -53.53 5.60
N ASN A 43 -26.46 -53.75 6.53
CA ASN A 43 -26.47 -54.92 7.39
C ASN A 43 -27.78 -55.70 7.22
N PRO A 44 -27.76 -56.94 6.72
CA PRO A 44 -28.96 -57.77 6.63
C PRO A 44 -29.66 -57.99 7.98
N ALA A 45 -28.93 -57.90 9.10
CA ALA A 45 -29.50 -58.03 10.44
C ALA A 45 -30.37 -56.83 10.86
N ASP A 46 -30.29 -55.69 10.16
CA ASP A 46 -31.18 -54.55 10.39
C ASP A 46 -32.62 -54.84 9.89
N GLY A 47 -32.84 -56.00 9.24
CA GLY A 47 -34.17 -56.53 8.90
C GLY A 47 -34.97 -55.57 8.02
N PRO A 48 -36.15 -55.08 8.45
CA PRO A 48 -36.95 -54.13 7.67
C PRO A 48 -36.25 -52.77 7.46
N ASN A 49 -35.17 -52.50 8.20
CA ASN A 49 -34.32 -51.32 8.08
C ASN A 49 -33.00 -51.60 7.31
N ALA A 50 -32.85 -52.78 6.70
CA ALA A 50 -31.70 -53.05 5.82
C ALA A 50 -31.68 -52.11 4.60
N TRP A 51 -30.50 -51.83 4.04
CA TRP A 51 -30.31 -50.83 2.97
C TRP A 51 -31.29 -50.95 1.80
N PRO A 52 -31.60 -52.14 1.24
CA PRO A 52 -32.53 -52.26 0.12
C PRO A 52 -33.91 -51.66 0.39
N HIS A 53 -34.34 -51.58 1.66
CA HIS A 53 -35.65 -51.08 2.07
C HIS A 53 -35.68 -49.58 2.40
N ARG A 54 -34.52 -48.95 2.58
CA ARG A 54 -34.39 -47.54 2.97
C ARG A 54 -33.59 -46.69 1.98
N LYS A 55 -32.87 -47.32 1.04
CA LYS A 55 -32.15 -46.66 -0.06
C LYS A 55 -32.97 -45.53 -0.68
N ASP A 56 -34.20 -45.81 -1.08
CA ASP A 56 -35.03 -44.82 -1.77
C ASP A 56 -35.39 -43.63 -0.85
N LEU A 57 -35.58 -43.88 0.46
CA LEU A 57 -35.86 -42.81 1.44
C LEU A 57 -34.60 -41.98 1.73
N VAL A 58 -33.42 -42.60 1.79
CA VAL A 58 -32.12 -41.91 1.90
C VAL A 58 -31.88 -41.02 0.69
N LEU A 59 -31.99 -41.59 -0.52
CA LEU A 59 -31.83 -40.86 -1.78
C LEU A 59 -32.85 -39.72 -1.90
N LYS A 60 -34.11 -39.97 -1.52
CA LYS A 60 -35.15 -38.92 -1.52
C LYS A 60 -34.85 -37.81 -0.51
N THR A 61 -34.29 -38.15 0.65
CA THR A 61 -33.91 -37.18 1.67
C THR A 61 -32.80 -36.27 1.16
N ILE A 62 -31.72 -36.83 0.62
CA ILE A 62 -30.61 -36.06 0.05
C ILE A 62 -31.11 -35.18 -1.11
N ALA A 63 -31.89 -35.76 -2.03
CA ALA A 63 -32.45 -35.04 -3.17
C ALA A 63 -33.38 -33.89 -2.78
N ALA A 64 -34.02 -33.93 -1.61
CA ALA A 64 -34.92 -32.86 -1.16
C ALA A 64 -34.18 -31.61 -0.66
N TYR A 65 -32.89 -31.74 -0.33
CA TYR A 65 -32.07 -30.65 0.21
C TYR A 65 -30.98 -30.18 -0.76
N GLU A 66 -30.69 -30.96 -1.80
CA GLU A 66 -29.72 -30.65 -2.86
C GLU A 66 -28.40 -30.06 -2.30
N PRO A 67 -27.71 -30.78 -1.39
CA PRO A 67 -26.54 -30.24 -0.72
C PRO A 67 -25.39 -29.98 -1.70
N ALA A 68 -24.81 -28.78 -1.66
CA ALA A 68 -23.59 -28.47 -2.38
C ALA A 68 -22.41 -29.31 -1.88
N VAL A 69 -22.38 -29.64 -0.58
CA VAL A 69 -21.46 -30.65 -0.01
C VAL A 69 -22.21 -31.56 0.94
N LEU A 70 -22.07 -32.87 0.70
CA LEU A 70 -22.61 -33.94 1.50
C LEU A 70 -21.47 -34.76 2.12
N ALA A 71 -21.33 -34.74 3.45
CA ALA A 71 -20.47 -35.69 4.16
C ALA A 71 -21.26 -36.97 4.46
N VAL A 72 -20.79 -38.11 3.98
CA VAL A 72 -21.45 -39.41 4.15
C VAL A 72 -20.58 -40.30 5.04
N GLN A 73 -21.20 -40.95 6.03
CA GLN A 73 -20.55 -41.94 6.87
C GLN A 73 -21.18 -43.33 6.68
N GLU A 74 -20.39 -44.37 6.95
CA GLU A 74 -20.74 -45.81 6.87
C GLU A 74 -21.13 -46.36 5.48
N ALA A 75 -20.93 -45.62 4.40
CA ALA A 75 -21.32 -46.09 3.08
C ALA A 75 -20.41 -47.24 2.60
N LEU A 76 -20.96 -48.44 2.40
CA LEU A 76 -20.25 -49.51 1.68
C LEU A 76 -20.18 -49.22 0.17
N PRO A 77 -19.28 -49.87 -0.59
CA PRO A 77 -19.08 -49.56 -2.01
C PRO A 77 -20.35 -49.58 -2.86
N HIS A 78 -21.28 -50.54 -2.63
CA HIS A 78 -22.55 -50.60 -3.36
C HIS A 78 -23.55 -49.50 -2.94
N GLN A 79 -23.48 -49.01 -1.70
CA GLN A 79 -24.30 -47.90 -1.23
C GLN A 79 -23.78 -46.58 -1.80
N LEU A 80 -22.45 -46.38 -1.79
CA LEU A 80 -21.79 -45.24 -2.40
C LEU A 80 -22.03 -45.20 -3.92
N ALA A 81 -21.93 -46.35 -4.60
CA ALA A 81 -22.26 -46.46 -6.02
C ALA A 81 -23.72 -46.08 -6.31
N ALA A 82 -24.67 -46.42 -5.42
CA ALA A 82 -26.06 -46.03 -5.56
C ALA A 82 -26.26 -44.51 -5.38
N LEU A 83 -25.49 -43.85 -4.50
CA LEU A 83 -25.48 -42.39 -4.36
C LEU A 83 -24.94 -41.72 -5.62
N VAL A 84 -23.75 -42.11 -6.08
CA VAL A 84 -23.10 -41.55 -7.28
C VAL A 84 -23.92 -41.80 -8.54
N ALA A 85 -24.58 -42.96 -8.65
CA ALA A 85 -25.47 -43.24 -9.78
C ALA A 85 -26.74 -42.35 -9.76
N ARG A 86 -27.22 -41.95 -8.57
CA ARG A 86 -28.40 -41.10 -8.44
C ARG A 86 -28.08 -39.61 -8.60
N PHE A 87 -26.90 -39.19 -8.15
CA PHE A 87 -26.38 -37.83 -8.17
C PHE A 87 -25.06 -37.79 -8.96
N PRO A 88 -25.11 -38.01 -10.29
CA PRO A 88 -23.91 -38.02 -11.14
C PRO A 88 -23.14 -36.69 -11.14
N GLU A 89 -23.78 -35.61 -10.70
CA GLU A 89 -23.19 -34.28 -10.51
C GLU A 89 -22.25 -34.19 -9.30
N TYR A 90 -22.24 -35.18 -8.40
CA TYR A 90 -21.38 -35.15 -7.21
C TYR A 90 -20.03 -35.82 -7.48
N LYS A 91 -18.95 -35.07 -7.23
CA LYS A 91 -17.58 -35.59 -7.20
C LYS A 91 -17.30 -36.22 -5.82
N GLN A 92 -16.86 -37.46 -5.83
CA GLN A 92 -16.35 -38.14 -4.63
C GLN A 92 -14.93 -37.64 -4.30
N VAL A 93 -14.72 -37.28 -3.03
CA VAL A 93 -13.42 -36.98 -2.43
C VAL A 93 -13.21 -37.90 -1.23
N GLY A 94 -12.03 -38.53 -1.18
CA GLY A 94 -11.67 -39.56 -0.21
C GLY A 94 -11.84 -40.99 -0.73
N GLN A 95 -11.19 -41.94 -0.05
CA GLN A 95 -11.30 -43.38 -0.31
C GLN A 95 -11.86 -44.13 0.92
N SER A 96 -12.10 -45.44 0.76
CA SER A 96 -12.53 -46.28 1.88
C SER A 96 -11.50 -46.25 3.00
N ARG A 97 -11.95 -46.44 4.25
CA ARG A 97 -11.07 -46.41 5.43
C ARG A 97 -10.00 -47.52 5.45
N ARG A 98 -10.06 -48.48 4.53
CA ARG A 98 -9.05 -49.53 4.32
C ARG A 98 -8.11 -49.24 3.14
N GLY A 99 -8.47 -48.28 2.28
CA GLY A 99 -7.71 -47.84 1.11
C GLY A 99 -7.58 -48.85 -0.03
N ASP A 100 -8.25 -50.00 0.08
CA ASP A 100 -8.29 -51.06 -0.92
C ASP A 100 -9.56 -51.01 -1.79
N GLY A 101 -10.38 -49.97 -1.64
CA GLY A 101 -11.68 -49.85 -2.30
C GLY A 101 -12.80 -50.66 -1.63
N GLU A 102 -12.48 -51.41 -0.58
CA GLU A 102 -13.43 -52.20 0.23
C GLU A 102 -13.66 -51.54 1.59
N GLY A 103 -14.78 -51.87 2.23
CA GLY A 103 -15.16 -51.30 3.53
C GLY A 103 -15.81 -49.91 3.45
N GLU A 104 -16.03 -49.31 4.63
CA GLU A 104 -16.81 -48.06 4.75
C GLU A 104 -16.08 -46.85 4.16
N PHE A 105 -16.82 -46.04 3.40
CA PHE A 105 -16.45 -44.70 3.01
C PHE A 105 -16.92 -43.70 4.08
N SER A 106 -16.04 -42.76 4.44
CA SER A 106 -16.33 -41.64 5.34
C SER A 106 -15.62 -40.41 4.80
N GLY A 107 -16.28 -39.75 3.86
CA GLY A 107 -15.69 -38.69 3.04
C GLY A 107 -16.76 -37.75 2.47
N LEU A 108 -16.38 -37.00 1.44
CA LEU A 108 -17.18 -35.90 0.90
C LEU A 108 -17.70 -36.25 -0.51
N LEU A 109 -18.98 -35.94 -0.74
CA LEU A 109 -19.58 -35.84 -2.08
C LEU A 109 -19.88 -34.36 -2.34
N ILE A 110 -19.23 -33.77 -3.34
CA ILE A 110 -19.28 -32.33 -3.64
C ILE A 110 -19.98 -32.12 -4.98
N ASP A 111 -21.04 -31.31 -4.99
CA ASP A 111 -21.74 -30.91 -6.22
C ASP A 111 -20.83 -30.00 -7.06
N VAL A 112 -20.20 -30.56 -8.10
CA VAL A 112 -19.32 -29.79 -8.98
C VAL A 112 -20.08 -28.93 -9.99
N GLY A 113 -21.42 -29.00 -9.99
CA GLY A 113 -22.27 -28.00 -10.62
C GLY A 113 -22.41 -26.72 -9.79
N GLN A 114 -22.13 -26.76 -8.48
CA GLN A 114 -22.23 -25.61 -7.57
C GLN A 114 -20.87 -25.12 -7.04
N LEU A 115 -19.88 -26.01 -6.88
CA LEU A 115 -18.58 -25.70 -6.25
C LEU A 115 -17.39 -26.18 -7.09
N GLU A 116 -16.31 -25.41 -7.07
CA GLU A 116 -14.99 -25.77 -7.57
C GLU A 116 -14.14 -26.36 -6.44
N VAL A 117 -13.42 -27.46 -6.71
CA VAL A 117 -12.45 -28.04 -5.77
C VAL A 117 -11.07 -27.50 -6.09
N LEU A 118 -10.51 -26.68 -5.20
CA LEU A 118 -9.20 -26.05 -5.33
C LEU A 118 -8.07 -26.98 -4.88
N ASP A 119 -8.31 -27.73 -3.80
CA ASP A 119 -7.39 -28.74 -3.26
C ASP A 119 -8.17 -29.76 -2.42
N SER A 120 -7.62 -30.95 -2.15
CA SER A 120 -8.27 -31.96 -1.33
C SER A 120 -7.33 -33.07 -0.87
N GLY A 121 -7.66 -33.71 0.26
CA GLY A 121 -6.89 -34.85 0.78
C GLY A 121 -7.66 -35.70 1.78
N GLN A 122 -7.00 -36.75 2.28
CA GLN A 122 -7.53 -37.64 3.32
C GLN A 122 -6.39 -38.14 4.20
N ILE A 123 -6.66 -38.22 5.51
CA ILE A 123 -5.76 -38.79 6.50
C ILE A 123 -6.47 -39.88 7.31
N TRP A 124 -5.70 -40.80 7.89
CA TRP A 124 -6.15 -41.76 8.89
C TRP A 124 -6.00 -41.17 10.29
N LEU A 125 -7.00 -41.39 11.14
CA LEU A 125 -7.01 -40.87 12.49
C LEU A 125 -6.22 -41.79 13.42
N SER A 126 -4.89 -41.66 13.36
CA SER A 126 -3.93 -42.47 14.09
C SER A 126 -2.63 -41.70 14.34
N GLN A 127 -1.67 -42.36 15.03
CA GLN A 127 -0.31 -41.85 15.18
C GLN A 127 0.46 -41.78 13.86
N THR A 128 0.00 -42.47 12.81
CA THR A 128 0.59 -42.49 11.46
C THR A 128 -0.45 -42.08 10.42
N PRO A 129 -0.84 -40.79 10.37
CA PRO A 129 -2.00 -40.33 9.59
C PRO A 129 -1.88 -40.49 8.07
N GLU A 130 -0.66 -40.62 7.56
CA GLU A 130 -0.39 -40.88 6.14
C GLU A 130 -0.40 -42.37 5.79
N GLU A 131 -0.34 -43.26 6.80
CA GLU A 131 -0.36 -44.70 6.58
C GLU A 131 -1.80 -45.19 6.39
N VAL A 132 -2.10 -45.57 5.15
CA VAL A 132 -3.39 -46.12 4.73
C VAL A 132 -3.78 -47.34 5.57
N GLY A 133 -4.93 -47.28 6.22
CA GLY A 133 -5.48 -48.38 7.01
C GLY A 133 -4.91 -48.49 8.43
N SER A 134 -4.20 -47.48 8.91
CA SER A 134 -3.72 -47.43 10.29
C SER A 134 -4.88 -47.29 11.30
N VAL A 135 -4.74 -47.95 12.45
CA VAL A 135 -5.66 -47.87 13.59
C VAL A 135 -5.00 -47.00 14.67
N GLY A 136 -5.70 -45.96 15.10
CA GLY A 136 -5.20 -45.00 16.08
C GLY A 136 -5.52 -45.38 17.52
N TRP A 137 -4.54 -45.23 18.42
CA TRP A 137 -4.72 -45.31 19.88
C TRP A 137 -5.54 -46.54 20.33
N ASP A 138 -6.66 -46.32 21.01
CA ASP A 138 -7.59 -47.35 21.51
C ASP A 138 -8.79 -47.58 20.56
N ALA A 139 -8.73 -47.10 19.31
CA ALA A 139 -9.80 -47.28 18.33
C ALA A 139 -10.02 -48.76 17.99
N ALA A 140 -11.28 -49.18 17.89
CA ALA A 140 -11.61 -50.54 17.49
C ALA A 140 -11.49 -50.78 15.97
N LEU A 141 -11.55 -49.70 15.17
CA LEU A 141 -11.58 -49.73 13.71
C LEU A 141 -10.73 -48.58 13.14
N THR A 142 -10.33 -48.71 11.87
CA THR A 142 -9.69 -47.60 11.14
C THR A 142 -10.68 -46.45 10.96
N ARG A 143 -10.22 -45.20 11.04
CA ARG A 143 -11.05 -43.99 10.91
C ARG A 143 -10.31 -42.96 10.08
N THR A 144 -11.04 -42.08 9.40
CA THR A 144 -10.46 -41.13 8.45
C THR A 144 -11.09 -39.74 8.60
N ALA A 145 -10.29 -38.72 8.30
CA ALA A 145 -10.78 -37.37 8.01
C ALA A 145 -10.43 -37.02 6.55
N THR A 146 -11.42 -36.55 5.82
CA THR A 146 -11.29 -36.15 4.41
C THR A 146 -11.60 -34.68 4.28
N TRP A 147 -10.75 -33.92 3.61
CA TRP A 147 -10.90 -32.48 3.49
C TRP A 147 -10.89 -32.05 2.02
N ALA A 148 -11.54 -30.93 1.74
CA ALA A 148 -11.52 -30.28 0.45
C ALA A 148 -11.51 -28.75 0.63
N MET A 149 -10.58 -28.10 -0.04
CA MET A 149 -10.57 -26.66 -0.25
C MET A 149 -11.44 -26.33 -1.45
N LEU A 150 -12.42 -25.45 -1.26
CA LEU A 150 -13.53 -25.24 -2.18
C LEU A 150 -13.78 -23.76 -2.44
N ARG A 151 -14.41 -23.45 -3.56
CA ARG A 151 -14.90 -22.11 -3.90
C ARG A 151 -16.22 -22.24 -4.66
N THR A 152 -17.11 -21.27 -4.57
CA THR A 152 -18.35 -21.29 -5.37
C THR A 152 -18.02 -21.25 -6.87
N TRP A 153 -18.57 -22.21 -7.64
CA TRP A 153 -18.29 -22.41 -9.06
C TRP A 153 -18.59 -21.15 -9.87
N GLY A 154 -17.60 -20.69 -10.66
CA GLY A 154 -17.71 -19.47 -11.46
C GLY A 154 -17.66 -18.15 -10.68
N SER A 155 -17.18 -18.12 -9.43
CA SER A 155 -17.05 -16.90 -8.59
C SER A 155 -15.60 -16.63 -8.15
N SER A 156 -15.14 -15.37 -8.11
CA SER A 156 -13.87 -14.95 -7.48
C SER A 156 -13.98 -14.72 -5.94
N GLY A 157 -14.85 -15.47 -5.26
CA GLY A 157 -15.13 -15.34 -3.81
C GLY A 157 -14.06 -16.06 -2.97
N PRO A 158 -14.15 -16.08 -1.63
CA PRO A 158 -13.12 -16.72 -0.84
C PRO A 158 -13.11 -18.23 -1.10
N ALA A 159 -11.91 -18.80 -1.06
CA ALA A 159 -11.74 -20.22 -0.82
C ALA A 159 -12.22 -20.55 0.61
N PHE A 160 -12.78 -21.73 0.80
CA PHE A 160 -13.22 -22.25 2.10
C PHE A 160 -12.95 -23.75 2.20
N LEU A 161 -12.63 -24.23 3.39
CA LEU A 161 -12.30 -25.63 3.64
C LEU A 161 -13.50 -26.37 4.25
N ILE A 162 -13.77 -27.59 3.77
CA ILE A 162 -14.74 -28.50 4.38
C ILE A 162 -14.06 -29.82 4.71
N VAL A 163 -14.25 -30.30 5.94
CA VAL A 163 -13.72 -31.56 6.46
C VAL A 163 -14.87 -32.49 6.81
N GLY A 164 -14.90 -33.67 6.20
CA GLY A 164 -15.79 -34.78 6.51
C GLY A 164 -15.08 -35.84 7.35
N THR A 165 -15.71 -36.35 8.43
CA THR A 165 -15.08 -37.36 9.30
C THR A 165 -16.07 -38.36 9.90
N HIS A 166 -15.56 -39.45 10.45
CA HIS A 166 -16.30 -40.41 11.28
C HIS A 166 -15.37 -40.94 12.37
N PHE A 167 -15.69 -40.68 13.64
CA PHE A 167 -14.87 -41.04 14.80
C PHE A 167 -15.17 -42.45 15.32
N ASP A 168 -14.27 -42.99 16.16
CA ASP A 168 -14.48 -44.32 16.72
C ASP A 168 -15.51 -44.37 17.85
N HIS A 169 -16.33 -45.41 17.81
CA HIS A 169 -17.41 -45.68 18.76
C HIS A 169 -16.96 -46.31 20.09
N GLN A 170 -15.76 -46.90 20.17
CA GLN A 170 -15.25 -47.55 21.40
C GLN A 170 -14.17 -46.70 22.04
N GLY A 171 -13.12 -46.35 21.28
CA GLY A 171 -11.93 -45.69 21.80
C GLY A 171 -12.20 -44.25 22.21
N GLU A 172 -12.10 -43.96 23.50
CA GLU A 172 -12.30 -42.60 24.03
C GLU A 172 -11.06 -41.75 23.79
N GLU A 173 -9.87 -42.32 24.03
CA GLU A 173 -8.60 -41.66 23.72
C GLU A 173 -8.52 -41.36 22.22
N ALA A 174 -8.92 -42.32 21.37
CA ALA A 174 -8.93 -42.14 19.94
C ALA A 174 -9.83 -41.00 19.49
N ARG A 175 -11.01 -40.77 20.11
CA ARG A 175 -11.86 -39.63 19.77
C ARG A 175 -11.20 -38.29 20.12
N ASN A 176 -10.65 -38.18 21.32
CA ASN A 176 -9.99 -36.96 21.77
C ASN A 176 -8.78 -36.63 20.89
N ARG A 177 -7.92 -37.62 20.66
CA ARG A 177 -6.74 -37.48 19.80
C ARG A 177 -7.08 -37.26 18.33
N SER A 178 -8.20 -37.80 17.84
CA SER A 178 -8.69 -37.51 16.49
C SER A 178 -9.11 -36.06 16.34
N ALA A 179 -9.77 -35.47 17.34
CA ALA A 179 -10.10 -34.05 17.33
C ALA A 179 -8.84 -33.19 17.32
N GLU A 180 -7.86 -33.50 18.18
CA GLU A 180 -6.56 -32.82 18.22
C GLU A 180 -5.81 -32.92 16.89
N LEU A 181 -5.81 -34.10 16.28
CA LEU A 181 -5.16 -34.34 14.99
C LEU A 181 -5.84 -33.56 13.86
N ILE A 182 -7.17 -33.54 13.80
CA ILE A 182 -7.89 -32.75 12.78
C ILE A 182 -7.58 -31.28 12.97
N VAL A 183 -7.69 -30.77 14.20
CA VAL A 183 -7.42 -29.37 14.53
C VAL A 183 -6.00 -28.99 14.13
N SER A 184 -4.99 -29.77 14.52
CA SER A 184 -3.58 -29.50 14.14
C SER A 184 -3.33 -29.63 12.64
N SER A 185 -4.08 -30.48 11.92
CA SER A 185 -3.94 -30.61 10.46
C SER A 185 -4.53 -29.44 9.68
N LEU A 186 -5.44 -28.65 10.27
CA LEU A 186 -6.02 -27.48 9.61
C LEU A 186 -4.98 -26.43 9.25
N ASP A 187 -3.92 -26.28 10.06
CA ASP A 187 -2.84 -25.32 9.81
C ASP A 187 -2.14 -25.62 8.48
N THR A 188 -1.89 -26.90 8.22
CA THR A 188 -1.32 -27.38 6.96
C THR A 188 -2.31 -27.23 5.81
N TRP A 189 -3.56 -27.70 5.97
CA TRP A 189 -4.54 -27.72 4.86
C TRP A 189 -5.04 -26.34 4.44
N CYS A 190 -4.92 -25.34 5.31
CA CYS A 190 -5.29 -23.97 4.98
C CYS A 190 -4.13 -23.14 4.43
N ASP A 191 -2.92 -23.70 4.26
CA ASP A 191 -1.68 -22.93 4.02
C ASP A 191 -1.54 -21.75 5.00
N GLN A 192 -1.87 -21.96 6.27
CA GLN A 192 -1.92 -20.90 7.31
C GLN A 192 -2.90 -19.74 7.04
N LYS A 193 -3.75 -19.81 6.01
CA LYS A 193 -4.80 -18.82 5.70
C LYS A 193 -5.99 -18.99 6.63
N LYS A 194 -6.59 -17.89 7.11
CA LYS A 194 -7.83 -17.94 7.92
C LYS A 194 -9.07 -18.09 7.02
N LEU A 195 -9.28 -19.27 6.47
CA LEU A 195 -10.39 -19.55 5.55
C LEU A 195 -11.70 -19.84 6.33
N PRO A 196 -12.88 -19.70 5.70
CA PRO A 196 -14.09 -20.33 6.22
C PRO A 196 -13.89 -21.84 6.29
N VAL A 197 -14.09 -22.44 7.47
CA VAL A 197 -13.89 -23.88 7.70
C VAL A 197 -15.14 -24.51 8.30
N ILE A 198 -15.58 -25.63 7.71
CA ILE A 198 -16.60 -26.53 8.25
C ILE A 198 -15.95 -27.87 8.59
N ILE A 199 -16.22 -28.42 9.77
CA ILE A 199 -15.93 -29.81 10.12
C ILE A 199 -17.26 -30.51 10.35
N MET A 200 -17.52 -31.62 9.67
CA MET A 200 -18.84 -32.26 9.71
C MET A 200 -18.72 -33.79 9.67
N GLY A 201 -19.57 -34.46 10.44
CA GLY A 201 -19.50 -35.91 10.55
C GLY A 201 -20.23 -36.49 11.76
N ASP A 202 -20.12 -37.82 11.87
CA ASP A 202 -20.49 -38.57 13.06
C ASP A 202 -19.27 -38.67 13.99
N LEU A 203 -19.35 -37.99 15.12
CA LEU A 203 -18.25 -37.94 16.09
C LEU A 203 -18.34 -39.05 17.15
N ASN A 204 -19.41 -39.86 17.16
CA ASN A 204 -19.68 -40.86 18.21
C ASN A 204 -19.58 -40.29 19.65
N ALA A 205 -19.80 -38.99 19.80
CA ALA A 205 -19.55 -38.25 21.03
C ALA A 205 -20.67 -37.26 21.32
N GLY A 206 -21.13 -37.25 22.57
CA GLY A 206 -22.19 -36.36 23.02
C GLY A 206 -21.72 -34.91 23.16
N PRO A 207 -22.65 -33.95 23.34
CA PRO A 207 -22.27 -32.54 23.43
C PRO A 207 -21.31 -32.24 24.58
N GLU A 208 -21.31 -32.99 25.68
CA GLU A 208 -20.44 -32.74 26.85
C GLU A 208 -19.12 -33.55 26.82
N SER A 209 -18.72 -34.08 25.66
CA SER A 209 -17.50 -34.88 25.56
C SER A 209 -16.24 -34.03 25.35
N GLU A 210 -15.12 -34.53 25.87
CA GLU A 210 -13.79 -33.90 25.72
C GLU A 210 -13.39 -33.65 24.26
N CYS A 211 -13.68 -34.56 23.32
CA CYS A 211 -13.36 -34.32 21.91
C CYS A 211 -14.15 -33.14 21.29
N LEU A 212 -15.38 -32.87 21.78
CA LEU A 212 -16.12 -31.67 21.38
C LEU A 212 -15.54 -30.43 22.04
N ASP A 213 -14.99 -30.55 23.25
CA ASP A 213 -14.28 -29.46 23.91
C ASP A 213 -13.02 -29.09 23.12
N VAL A 214 -12.26 -30.05 22.59
CA VAL A 214 -11.13 -29.77 21.68
C VAL A 214 -11.56 -28.93 20.47
N PHE A 215 -12.68 -29.27 19.82
CA PHE A 215 -13.19 -28.48 18.70
C PHE A 215 -13.69 -27.09 19.14
N ARG A 216 -14.35 -26.99 20.29
CA ARG A 216 -14.79 -25.69 20.85
C ARG A 216 -13.62 -24.80 21.20
N GLU A 217 -12.58 -25.36 21.81
CA GLU A 217 -11.32 -24.70 22.13
C GLU A 217 -10.61 -24.25 20.84
N ALA A 218 -10.72 -25.02 19.76
CA ALA A 218 -10.26 -24.65 18.42
C ALA A 218 -11.18 -23.68 17.65
N GLY A 219 -12.21 -23.13 18.31
CA GLY A 219 -13.10 -22.10 17.73
C GLY A 219 -14.21 -22.64 16.83
N PHE A 220 -14.50 -23.95 16.90
CA PHE A 220 -15.60 -24.57 16.18
C PHE A 220 -16.84 -24.71 17.05
N ALA A 221 -18.00 -24.36 16.50
CA ALA A 221 -19.28 -24.49 17.19
C ALA A 221 -20.26 -25.33 16.36
N PRO A 222 -21.08 -26.19 17.01
CA PRO A 222 -22.12 -26.91 16.31
C PRO A 222 -23.19 -25.95 15.79
N LEU A 223 -23.66 -26.19 14.56
CA LEU A 223 -24.72 -25.40 13.92
C LEU A 223 -26.12 -25.70 14.45
N VAL A 224 -26.29 -26.78 15.22
CA VAL A 224 -27.55 -27.12 15.88
C VAL A 224 -27.31 -27.27 17.37
N ASP A 225 -28.17 -26.63 18.16
CA ASP A 225 -28.10 -26.62 19.62
C ASP A 225 -28.21 -28.02 20.24
N ALA A 226 -27.61 -28.15 21.43
CA ALA A 226 -27.73 -29.34 22.25
C ALA A 226 -29.18 -29.56 22.71
N GLY A 227 -29.57 -30.83 22.86
CA GLY A 227 -30.86 -31.22 23.45
C GLY A 227 -31.83 -31.93 22.51
N GLN A 228 -31.41 -32.19 21.26
CA GLN A 228 -32.14 -33.07 20.34
C GLN A 228 -31.22 -34.15 19.78
N GLY A 229 -31.56 -35.41 20.02
CA GLY A 229 -30.78 -36.55 19.53
C GLY A 229 -30.78 -36.65 18.01
N THR A 230 -29.61 -36.94 17.44
CA THR A 230 -29.42 -37.31 16.03
C THR A 230 -29.44 -38.83 15.86
N PHE A 231 -28.97 -39.59 16.86
CA PHE A 231 -28.96 -41.05 16.84
C PHE A 231 -30.16 -41.64 17.59
N HIS A 232 -30.85 -42.59 16.97
CA HIS A 232 -32.10 -43.13 17.51
C HIS A 232 -32.32 -44.62 17.25
N ARG A 233 -31.35 -45.35 16.70
CA ARG A 233 -31.42 -46.83 16.49
C ARG A 233 -32.70 -47.26 15.76
N PHE A 234 -33.07 -46.54 14.71
CA PHE A 234 -34.32 -46.70 13.95
C PHE A 234 -35.64 -46.50 14.73
N SER A 235 -35.61 -46.07 15.99
CA SER A 235 -36.83 -45.85 16.78
C SER A 235 -37.60 -44.58 16.39
N GLY A 236 -36.94 -43.61 15.74
CA GLY A 236 -37.52 -42.33 15.34
C GLY A 236 -37.67 -41.30 16.46
N HIS A 237 -37.32 -41.64 17.70
CA HIS A 237 -37.41 -40.73 18.84
C HIS A 237 -36.22 -39.76 18.88
N SER A 238 -36.46 -38.52 19.31
CA SER A 238 -35.43 -37.48 19.47
C SER A 238 -34.72 -37.51 20.84
N SER A 239 -35.01 -38.52 21.69
CA SER A 239 -34.46 -38.66 23.04
C SER A 239 -33.11 -39.38 23.10
N GLY A 240 -32.57 -39.80 21.95
CA GLY A 240 -31.23 -40.40 21.88
C GLY A 240 -30.12 -39.34 21.94
N PRO A 241 -28.85 -39.76 21.84
CA PRO A 241 -27.73 -38.84 21.89
C PRO A 241 -27.60 -38.03 20.59
N GLN A 242 -27.12 -36.81 20.72
CA GLN A 242 -26.65 -36.00 19.59
C GLN A 242 -25.18 -36.33 19.38
N ILE A 243 -24.85 -36.97 18.26
CA ILE A 243 -23.48 -37.40 17.93
C ILE A 243 -23.05 -36.99 16.51
N ASP A 244 -23.97 -36.44 15.72
CA ASP A 244 -23.72 -35.94 14.37
C ASP A 244 -23.72 -34.41 14.40
N TYR A 245 -22.69 -33.81 13.79
CA TYR A 245 -22.47 -32.37 13.86
C TYR A 245 -22.07 -31.78 12.52
N ILE A 246 -22.53 -30.56 12.25
CA ILE A 246 -21.83 -29.61 11.38
C ILE A 246 -21.25 -28.55 12.31
N LEU A 247 -19.95 -28.59 12.48
CA LEU A 247 -19.19 -27.62 13.25
C LEU A 247 -18.66 -26.56 12.27
N ARG A 248 -18.82 -25.28 12.59
CA ARG A 248 -18.27 -24.18 11.78
C ARG A 248 -17.29 -23.35 12.59
N ASN A 249 -16.34 -22.74 11.90
CA ASN A 249 -15.68 -21.56 12.43
C ASN A 249 -16.54 -20.29 12.19
N ALA A 250 -16.02 -19.13 12.55
CA ALA A 250 -16.79 -17.87 12.51
C ALA A 250 -17.06 -17.32 11.10
N ARG A 251 -16.39 -17.80 10.05
CA ARG A 251 -16.35 -17.17 8.72
C ARG A 251 -17.44 -17.64 7.74
N TRP A 252 -18.52 -18.19 8.28
CA TRP A 252 -19.69 -18.63 7.52
C TRP A 252 -20.92 -17.85 7.96
N HIS A 253 -21.63 -17.25 7.00
CA HIS A 253 -22.97 -16.73 7.26
C HIS A 253 -23.97 -17.87 7.24
N VAL A 254 -24.62 -18.14 8.38
CA VAL A 254 -25.59 -19.24 8.52
C VAL A 254 -27.00 -18.69 8.30
N ILE A 255 -27.64 -19.14 7.23
CA ILE A 255 -29.01 -18.76 6.89
C ILE A 255 -30.02 -19.61 7.67
N GLY A 256 -29.68 -20.87 7.93
CA GLY A 256 -30.44 -21.74 8.81
C GLY A 256 -29.80 -23.12 8.94
N ALA A 257 -30.01 -23.80 10.06
CA ALA A 257 -29.54 -25.16 10.31
C ALA A 257 -30.60 -25.96 11.06
N GLN A 258 -30.67 -27.27 10.80
CA GLN A 258 -31.65 -28.15 11.42
C GLN A 258 -31.22 -29.62 11.43
N ILE A 259 -31.74 -30.37 12.40
CA ILE A 259 -31.77 -31.84 12.35
C ILE A 259 -32.98 -32.24 11.51
N VAL A 260 -32.71 -32.88 10.38
CA VAL A 260 -33.70 -33.31 9.40
C VAL A 260 -34.30 -34.64 9.85
N ARG A 261 -35.59 -34.63 10.23
CA ARG A 261 -36.32 -35.86 10.60
C ARG A 261 -36.70 -36.66 9.35
N ALA A 262 -35.76 -37.44 8.83
CA ALA A 262 -35.86 -38.15 7.56
C ALA A 262 -36.77 -39.40 7.66
N ARG A 263 -38.09 -39.19 7.68
CA ARG A 263 -39.09 -40.24 7.94
C ARG A 263 -40.10 -40.41 6.81
N SER A 264 -40.69 -41.61 6.75
CA SER A 264 -41.88 -41.89 5.94
C SER A 264 -42.78 -42.88 6.68
N GLY A 265 -43.85 -42.38 7.31
CA GLY A 265 -44.64 -43.16 8.27
C GLY A 265 -43.80 -43.51 9.51
N GLU A 266 -43.80 -44.78 9.91
CA GLU A 266 -42.98 -45.29 11.02
C GLU A 266 -41.53 -45.62 10.62
N ARG A 267 -41.16 -45.46 9.34
CA ARG A 267 -39.82 -45.81 8.83
C ARG A 267 -38.86 -44.62 8.85
N CYS A 268 -37.62 -44.90 9.23
CA CYS A 268 -36.52 -43.94 9.22
C CYS A 268 -35.59 -44.19 8.02
N ALA A 269 -35.00 -43.12 7.46
CA ALA A 269 -34.03 -43.21 6.37
C ALA A 269 -32.71 -43.89 6.81
N SER A 270 -32.29 -43.62 8.04
CA SER A 270 -31.14 -44.22 8.71
C SER A 270 -31.47 -44.36 10.21
N ASP A 271 -30.59 -44.96 10.99
CA ASP A 271 -30.65 -44.89 12.46
C ASP A 271 -30.13 -43.57 13.02
N HIS A 272 -29.60 -42.71 12.14
CA HIS A 272 -29.28 -41.30 12.38
C HIS A 272 -30.24 -40.38 11.61
N ASP A 273 -30.48 -39.19 12.16
CA ASP A 273 -31.09 -38.07 11.46
C ASP A 273 -29.99 -37.15 10.88
N PRO A 274 -30.05 -36.79 9.59
CA PRO A 274 -29.08 -35.89 8.98
C PRO A 274 -29.12 -34.51 9.61
N VAL A 275 -27.97 -33.85 9.68
CA VAL A 275 -27.87 -32.42 10.01
C VAL A 275 -27.63 -31.66 8.72
N ALA A 276 -28.44 -30.64 8.45
CA ALA A 276 -28.34 -29.81 7.25
C ALA A 276 -28.28 -28.33 7.63
N ALA A 277 -27.47 -27.58 6.90
CA ALA A 277 -27.33 -26.14 7.09
C ALA A 277 -27.25 -25.42 5.75
N ARG A 278 -28.00 -24.33 5.59
CA ARG A 278 -27.84 -23.40 4.48
C ARG A 278 -26.92 -22.27 4.91
N VAL A 279 -25.82 -22.10 4.21
CA VAL A 279 -24.72 -21.21 4.58
C VAL A 279 -24.21 -20.44 3.36
N ARG A 280 -23.49 -19.35 3.60
CA ARG A 280 -22.79 -18.58 2.57
C ARG A 280 -21.38 -18.25 3.04
N PRO A 281 -20.35 -18.48 2.21
CA PRO A 281 -18.99 -18.06 2.52
C PRO A 281 -18.88 -16.54 2.31
N PHE A 282 -18.14 -15.85 3.18
CA PHE A 282 -18.04 -14.40 3.15
C PHE A 282 -16.64 -13.93 2.72
N ALA A 283 -16.54 -13.19 1.61
CA ALA A 283 -15.40 -12.29 1.29
C ALA A 283 -15.84 -11.07 0.48
N ALA A 284 -15.23 -9.91 0.78
CA ALA A 284 -15.49 -8.65 0.09
C ALA A 284 -14.86 -8.62 -1.33
N ARG A 285 -15.42 -7.84 -2.28
CA ARG A 285 -14.92 -7.67 -3.67
C ARG A 285 -15.19 -6.28 -4.29
N GLY A 286 -14.41 -5.94 -5.33
CA GLY A 286 -14.76 -5.06 -6.47
C GLY A 286 -13.87 -5.31 -7.72
N THR A 287 -14.35 -5.06 -8.97
CA THR A 287 -13.66 -5.24 -10.30
C THR A 287 -14.16 -4.25 -11.38
N ILE A 288 -13.36 -3.90 -12.43
CA ILE A 288 -13.63 -4.03 -13.91
C ILE A 288 -12.52 -3.43 -14.84
N ASP A 289 -12.30 -4.10 -16.00
CA ASP A 289 -11.47 -3.79 -17.19
C ASP A 289 -12.03 -2.75 -18.21
N ARG A 290 -11.17 -1.91 -18.83
CA ARG A 290 -10.76 -1.88 -20.28
C ARG A 290 -10.05 -0.58 -20.71
N PRO A 291 -9.15 -0.63 -21.73
CA PRO A 291 -8.13 0.40 -21.99
C PRO A 291 -8.55 1.50 -22.98
N ARG A 292 -7.97 2.68 -22.86
CA ARG A 292 -7.88 3.70 -23.93
C ARG A 292 -6.48 4.29 -24.01
N GLN A 293 -5.89 4.19 -25.20
CA GLN A 293 -4.71 4.96 -25.62
C GLN A 293 -5.10 6.44 -25.79
N LEU A 294 -4.26 7.34 -25.27
CA LEU A 294 -4.21 8.75 -25.66
C LEU A 294 -3.03 8.95 -26.61
N THR A 295 -3.34 9.13 -27.89
CA THR A 295 -2.47 9.87 -28.81
C THR A 295 -2.98 11.30 -28.86
N GLU A 296 -2.20 12.25 -28.34
CA GLU A 296 -1.98 13.57 -28.96
C GLU A 296 -0.86 14.29 -28.20
N THR A 297 0.27 14.49 -28.88
CA THR A 297 1.37 15.35 -28.45
C THR A 297 0.90 16.80 -28.42
N TRP A 298 0.90 17.42 -27.24
CA TRP A 298 0.68 18.85 -27.06
C TRP A 298 1.98 19.63 -27.37
N GLN A 299 1.85 20.88 -27.84
CA GLN A 299 2.98 21.81 -28.05
C GLN A 299 2.74 23.12 -27.27
N PRO A 300 3.77 23.68 -26.60
CA PRO A 300 3.64 24.80 -25.69
C PRO A 300 3.55 26.19 -26.35
N PRO A 301 3.07 27.23 -25.64
CA PRO A 301 3.07 28.63 -26.09
C PRO A 301 4.44 29.31 -25.91
N GLU A 302 4.82 30.20 -26.84
CA GLU A 302 6.15 30.82 -26.99
C GLU A 302 6.58 31.87 -25.93
N HIS A 303 5.95 31.99 -24.76
CA HIS A 303 6.13 33.18 -23.88
C HIS A 303 6.62 32.93 -22.44
N THR A 304 6.99 31.71 -22.07
CA THR A 304 7.45 31.34 -20.70
C THR A 304 8.89 30.82 -20.65
N LEU A 305 9.61 30.86 -21.77
CA LEU A 305 11.00 30.46 -21.85
C LEU A 305 11.92 31.63 -21.45
N ILE A 306 12.88 31.38 -20.55
CA ILE A 306 14.12 32.16 -20.57
C ILE A 306 14.77 31.84 -21.92
N ASP A 307 14.62 32.75 -22.89
CA ASP A 307 15.31 32.68 -24.16
C ASP A 307 16.80 32.91 -23.88
N LEU A 308 17.54 31.86 -23.52
CA LEU A 308 19.00 31.89 -23.34
C LEU A 308 19.72 32.58 -24.52
N PRO A 309 19.26 32.44 -25.79
CA PRO A 309 19.73 33.25 -26.92
C PRO A 309 19.55 34.78 -26.80
N SER A 310 18.61 35.27 -25.99
CA SER A 310 18.39 36.69 -25.70
C SER A 310 19.38 37.25 -24.66
N LEU A 311 19.88 36.40 -23.77
CA LEU A 311 21.08 36.68 -22.98
C LEU A 311 22.26 36.65 -23.96
N SER A 312 23.03 37.73 -24.05
CA SER A 312 24.13 37.86 -25.04
C SER A 312 25.35 36.98 -24.70
N LEU A 313 25.14 35.68 -24.53
CA LEU A 313 26.15 34.69 -24.18
C LEU A 313 26.97 34.29 -25.41
N PRO A 314 28.30 34.10 -25.27
CA PRO A 314 29.12 33.56 -26.34
C PRO A 314 28.61 32.21 -26.88
N GLU A 315 28.58 32.03 -28.19
CA GLU A 315 28.04 30.85 -28.90
C GLU A 315 28.73 29.54 -28.45
N GLU A 316 30.01 29.62 -28.09
CA GLU A 316 30.79 28.50 -27.56
C GLU A 316 30.23 27.96 -26.24
N ILE A 317 29.66 28.83 -25.39
CA ILE A 317 29.08 28.46 -24.09
C ILE A 317 27.78 27.68 -24.30
N LEU A 318 26.90 28.18 -25.16
CA LEU A 318 25.64 27.52 -25.53
C LEU A 318 25.90 26.15 -26.16
N MET A 319 26.95 26.04 -26.99
CA MET A 319 27.38 24.76 -27.56
C MET A 319 27.84 23.76 -26.48
N HIS A 320 28.55 24.22 -25.45
CA HIS A 320 28.99 23.34 -24.34
C HIS A 320 27.82 22.88 -23.48
N ALA A 321 26.89 23.79 -23.15
CA ALA A 321 25.64 23.46 -22.45
C ALA A 321 24.82 22.40 -23.22
N GLN A 322 24.62 22.61 -24.53
CA GLN A 322 23.92 21.66 -25.39
C GLN A 322 24.62 20.30 -25.44
N ARG A 323 25.96 20.24 -25.51
CA ARG A 323 26.70 18.97 -25.50
C ARG A 323 26.50 18.17 -24.20
N ILE A 324 26.40 18.84 -23.06
CA ILE A 324 26.14 18.14 -21.79
C ILE A 324 24.70 17.61 -21.81
N SER A 325 23.74 18.42 -22.26
CA SER A 325 22.35 17.97 -22.47
C SER A 325 22.29 16.75 -23.38
N ASP A 326 23.03 16.77 -24.49
CA ASP A 326 23.14 15.65 -25.42
C ASP A 326 23.82 14.44 -24.75
N VAL A 327 24.83 14.62 -23.89
CA VAL A 327 25.46 13.51 -23.14
C VAL A 327 24.51 12.92 -22.10
N LEU A 328 23.66 13.74 -21.48
CA LEU A 328 22.60 13.28 -20.59
C LEU A 328 21.51 12.52 -21.38
N ALA A 329 21.21 12.95 -22.61
CA ALA A 329 20.14 12.40 -23.45
C ALA A 329 20.54 11.21 -24.37
N ASP A 330 21.78 11.16 -24.88
CA ASP A 330 22.28 10.26 -25.94
C ASP A 330 23.05 9.04 -25.42
N ARG A 331 23.14 8.82 -24.10
CA ARG A 331 23.78 7.60 -23.57
C ARG A 331 22.91 6.37 -23.86
N GLY A 332 23.17 5.80 -25.04
CA GLY A 332 22.71 4.49 -25.45
C GLY A 332 23.02 3.41 -24.41
N VAL A 333 22.03 2.55 -24.23
CA VAL A 333 21.96 1.43 -23.30
C VAL A 333 23.20 0.52 -23.40
N SER A 334 24.12 0.61 -22.43
CA SER A 334 25.04 -0.46 -22.04
C SER A 334 25.58 -0.12 -20.64
N GLU A 335 25.56 -0.99 -19.63
CA GLU A 335 25.74 -2.44 -19.58
C GLU A 335 24.56 -3.12 -18.83
N THR A 336 23.89 -4.06 -19.50
CA THR A 336 23.00 -5.09 -18.89
C THR A 336 21.96 -4.62 -17.84
N ASP A 337 20.79 -4.17 -18.32
CA ASP A 337 19.46 -4.31 -17.69
C ASP A 337 19.21 -3.78 -16.25
N SER A 338 19.97 -2.80 -15.77
CA SER A 338 19.60 -1.98 -14.59
C SER A 338 18.51 -0.92 -14.89
N HIS A 339 18.07 -0.80 -16.15
CA HIS A 339 17.29 0.32 -16.72
C HIS A 339 16.00 -0.10 -17.46
N GLN A 340 15.07 -0.82 -16.82
CA GLN A 340 13.66 -0.79 -17.28
C GLN A 340 12.75 0.09 -16.40
N LEU A 341 13.33 0.81 -15.43
CA LEU A 341 12.57 1.15 -14.23
C LEU A 341 12.62 2.61 -13.74
N SER A 342 13.58 3.45 -14.17
CA SER A 342 13.55 4.90 -13.87
C SER A 342 13.13 5.69 -15.10
N ARG A 343 11.90 6.20 -15.14
CA ARG A 343 11.44 7.15 -16.16
C ARG A 343 11.72 8.62 -15.82
N VAL A 344 12.72 8.88 -14.97
CA VAL A 344 13.28 10.24 -14.71
C VAL A 344 13.83 10.90 -16.00
N ARG A 345 13.83 10.17 -17.13
CA ARG A 345 14.21 10.64 -18.46
C ARG A 345 13.65 12.02 -18.83
N GLY A 346 12.39 12.35 -18.48
CA GLY A 346 11.80 13.66 -18.78
C GLY A 346 12.55 14.85 -18.15
N ALA A 347 13.04 14.69 -16.93
CA ALA A 347 13.82 15.72 -16.23
C ALA A 347 15.24 15.87 -16.82
N PHE A 348 15.78 14.80 -17.42
CA PHE A 348 17.08 14.80 -18.11
C PHE A 348 17.02 15.16 -19.60
N ASP A 349 15.87 14.95 -20.25
CA ASP A 349 15.65 15.29 -21.66
C ASP A 349 15.56 16.83 -21.83
N HIS A 350 15.14 17.55 -20.77
CA HIS A 350 14.96 19.00 -20.77
C HIS A 350 15.44 19.69 -19.47
N PRO A 351 16.73 19.60 -19.09
CA PRO A 351 17.25 20.29 -17.89
C PRO A 351 17.14 21.82 -17.96
N PHE A 352 16.87 22.36 -19.15
CA PHE A 352 16.62 23.79 -19.39
C PHE A 352 15.12 24.17 -19.37
N ALA A 353 14.19 23.22 -19.14
CA ALA A 353 12.74 23.46 -19.05
C ALA A 353 12.25 23.55 -17.59
N LEU A 354 13.10 24.10 -16.72
CA LEU A 354 12.86 24.29 -15.29
C LEU A 354 11.56 25.07 -14.98
N PRO A 355 11.24 26.18 -15.69
CA PRO A 355 9.98 26.91 -15.46
C PRO A 355 8.73 26.09 -15.81
N GLU A 356 8.80 25.20 -16.81
CA GLU A 356 7.68 24.36 -17.22
C GLU A 356 7.38 23.25 -16.21
N LEU A 357 8.43 22.67 -15.59
CA LEU A 357 8.27 21.69 -14.51
C LEU A 357 7.60 22.34 -13.29
N GLY A 358 8.05 23.55 -12.91
CA GLY A 358 7.45 24.33 -11.84
C GLY A 358 5.98 24.68 -12.12
N LEU A 359 5.65 25.22 -13.30
CA LEU A 359 4.27 25.63 -13.62
C LEU A 359 3.28 24.45 -13.71
N GLU A 360 3.65 23.33 -14.34
CA GLU A 360 2.76 22.17 -14.43
C GLU A 360 2.53 21.53 -13.05
N MET A 361 3.57 21.46 -12.22
CA MET A 361 3.43 20.99 -10.84
C MET A 361 2.61 21.97 -10.00
N THR A 362 2.69 23.28 -10.25
CA THR A 362 1.93 24.32 -9.51
C THR A 362 0.43 24.04 -9.51
N ASP A 363 -0.17 23.93 -10.70
CA ASP A 363 -1.61 23.78 -10.82
C ASP A 363 -2.08 22.47 -10.20
N ARG A 364 -1.31 21.40 -10.40
CA ARG A 364 -1.62 20.06 -9.86
C ARG A 364 -1.52 20.05 -8.34
N VAL A 365 -0.42 20.55 -7.78
CA VAL A 365 -0.17 20.60 -6.33
C VAL A 365 -1.19 21.50 -5.64
N ARG A 366 -1.43 22.72 -6.15
CA ARG A 366 -2.46 23.61 -5.57
C ARG A 366 -3.87 23.04 -5.65
N THR A 367 -4.19 22.21 -6.64
CA THR A 367 -5.51 21.54 -6.66
C THR A 367 -5.68 20.50 -5.56
N LEU A 368 -4.58 19.93 -5.04
CA LEU A 368 -4.64 18.92 -3.98
C LEU A 368 -5.15 19.47 -2.65
N ALA A 369 -4.79 20.71 -2.31
CA ALA A 369 -5.38 21.46 -1.18
C ALA A 369 -6.93 21.44 -1.26
N SER A 370 -7.46 21.72 -2.44
CA SER A 370 -8.91 21.80 -2.64
C SER A 370 -9.63 20.46 -2.80
N ASP A 371 -8.95 19.46 -3.36
CA ASP A 371 -9.49 18.12 -3.63
C ASP A 371 -8.36 17.07 -3.65
N PRO A 372 -8.11 16.39 -2.52
CA PRO A 372 -7.07 15.36 -2.46
C PRO A 372 -7.34 14.17 -3.38
N ALA A 373 -8.55 14.01 -3.95
CA ALA A 373 -8.83 12.93 -4.92
C ALA A 373 -7.93 12.99 -6.17
N GLY A 374 -7.32 14.14 -6.47
CA GLY A 374 -6.31 14.29 -7.53
C GLY A 374 -5.02 13.51 -7.29
N ILE A 375 -4.73 13.10 -6.06
CA ILE A 375 -3.45 12.49 -5.68
C ILE A 375 -3.14 11.20 -6.45
N GLN A 376 -4.16 10.38 -6.74
CA GLN A 376 -3.97 9.16 -7.55
C GLN A 376 -3.45 9.49 -8.95
N THR A 377 -3.90 10.60 -9.54
CA THR A 377 -3.45 11.04 -10.87
C THR A 377 -2.01 11.56 -10.78
N LEU A 378 -1.69 12.36 -9.76
CA LEU A 378 -0.32 12.83 -9.54
C LEU A 378 0.66 11.66 -9.39
N VAL A 379 0.36 10.71 -8.50
CA VAL A 379 1.21 9.54 -8.25
C VAL A 379 1.30 8.66 -9.51
N GLY A 380 0.20 8.50 -10.24
CA GLY A 380 0.18 7.82 -11.53
C GLY A 380 1.12 8.44 -12.53
N ASP A 381 1.15 9.77 -12.63
CA ASP A 381 2.07 10.47 -13.54
C ASP A 381 3.52 10.36 -13.07
N MET A 382 3.79 10.52 -11.77
CA MET A 382 5.15 10.45 -11.19
C MET A 382 5.77 9.06 -11.29
N LEU A 383 4.99 8.01 -11.01
CA LEU A 383 5.44 6.62 -11.18
C LEU A 383 5.33 6.14 -12.63
N ASN A 384 4.76 6.97 -13.51
CA ASN A 384 4.38 6.63 -14.87
C ASN A 384 3.61 5.29 -14.88
N ALA A 385 2.44 5.28 -14.27
CA ALA A 385 1.58 4.13 -14.16
C ALA A 385 0.12 4.57 -14.19
N ASP A 386 -0.65 3.98 -15.11
CA ASP A 386 -2.09 4.19 -15.13
C ASP A 386 -2.76 3.32 -14.07
N PRO A 387 -3.75 3.83 -13.32
CA PRO A 387 -4.53 3.03 -12.38
C PRO A 387 -5.20 1.85 -13.11
N THR A 388 -4.86 0.63 -12.73
CA THR A 388 -5.45 -0.59 -13.31
C THR A 388 -5.74 -1.64 -12.27
N ASN A 389 -6.68 -2.55 -12.59
CA ASN A 389 -6.93 -3.72 -11.76
C ASN A 389 -5.84 -4.77 -12.05
N GLY A 390 -4.79 -4.77 -11.23
CA GLY A 390 -3.61 -5.62 -11.39
C GLY A 390 -3.22 -6.35 -10.10
N GLU A 391 -2.14 -7.12 -10.14
CA GLU A 391 -1.67 -7.90 -8.98
C GLU A 391 -0.48 -7.21 -8.31
N ARG A 392 -0.66 -6.79 -7.06
CA ARG A 392 0.45 -6.32 -6.22
C ARG A 392 1.29 -7.50 -5.75
N ILE A 393 2.59 -7.25 -5.52
CA ILE A 393 3.45 -8.24 -4.87
C ILE A 393 2.89 -8.54 -3.49
N ARG A 394 2.57 -9.81 -3.24
CA ARG A 394 2.24 -10.29 -1.89
C ARG A 394 3.54 -10.60 -1.17
N GLY A 395 3.76 -9.93 -0.05
CA GLY A 395 4.82 -10.28 0.88
C GLY A 395 4.34 -11.26 1.93
N ASP A 396 5.25 -12.13 2.35
CA ASP A 396 5.16 -12.85 3.61
C ASP A 396 6.14 -12.23 4.62
N ALA A 397 6.16 -12.77 5.84
CA ALA A 397 7.05 -12.27 6.87
C ALA A 397 8.53 -12.35 6.46
N GLU A 398 8.95 -13.40 5.73
CA GLU A 398 10.34 -13.56 5.32
C GLU A 398 10.76 -12.48 4.31
N LEU A 399 9.95 -12.24 3.28
CA LEU A 399 10.23 -11.18 2.32
C LEU A 399 10.13 -9.79 2.98
N ALA A 400 9.23 -9.60 3.93
CA ALA A 400 9.13 -8.35 4.69
C ALA A 400 10.39 -8.09 5.53
N GLU A 401 10.94 -9.12 6.17
CA GLU A 401 12.24 -9.04 6.85
C GLU A 401 13.38 -8.67 5.90
N GLN A 402 13.41 -9.26 4.70
CA GLN A 402 14.41 -8.92 3.68
C GLN A 402 14.27 -7.48 3.19
N VAL A 403 13.04 -6.98 3.02
CA VAL A 403 12.79 -5.57 2.69
C VAL A 403 13.27 -4.65 3.81
N LEU A 404 12.92 -4.95 5.06
CA LEU A 404 13.40 -4.15 6.19
C LEU A 404 14.93 -4.16 6.27
N ALA A 405 15.58 -5.30 6.00
CA ALA A 405 17.04 -5.36 5.91
C ALA A 405 17.60 -4.53 4.75
N LEU A 406 16.91 -4.48 3.60
CA LEU A 406 17.30 -3.60 2.48
C LEU A 406 17.20 -2.12 2.87
N LEU A 407 16.20 -1.73 3.65
CA LEU A 407 16.02 -0.36 4.13
C LEU A 407 17.16 0.09 5.07
N GLU A 408 17.88 -0.83 5.71
CA GLU A 408 19.04 -0.50 6.55
C GLU A 408 20.30 -0.17 5.76
N VAL A 409 20.40 -0.61 4.49
CA VAL A 409 21.62 -0.45 3.68
C VAL A 409 22.11 1.00 3.64
N PRO A 410 21.27 2.01 3.32
CA PRO A 410 21.73 3.39 3.27
C PRO A 410 22.25 3.95 4.59
N ALA A 411 21.90 3.37 5.75
CA ALA A 411 22.41 3.82 7.04
C ALA A 411 23.91 3.48 7.22
N GLU A 412 24.42 2.50 6.46
CA GLU A 412 25.82 2.09 6.47
C GLU A 412 26.56 2.48 5.17
N THR A 413 25.88 2.41 4.02
CA THR A 413 26.48 2.63 2.71
C THR A 413 25.44 2.78 1.58
N PHE A 414 25.74 3.58 0.56
CA PHE A 414 24.93 3.69 -0.67
C PHE A 414 25.23 2.58 -1.70
N TYR A 415 26.02 1.59 -1.31
CA TYR A 415 26.43 0.45 -2.11
C TYR A 415 25.89 -0.84 -1.52
N ILE A 416 25.40 -1.73 -2.38
CA ILE A 416 25.13 -3.11 -1.99
C ILE A 416 26.42 -3.91 -2.17
N GLU A 417 26.82 -4.69 -1.17
CA GLU A 417 28.02 -5.52 -1.27
C GLU A 417 27.79 -6.76 -2.14
N GLU A 418 28.83 -7.25 -2.79
CA GLU A 418 28.76 -8.34 -3.78
C GLU A 418 28.25 -9.68 -3.17
N ASP A 419 28.44 -9.87 -1.86
CA ASP A 419 27.99 -11.07 -1.13
C ASP A 419 26.52 -10.98 -0.61
N SER A 420 25.79 -9.89 -0.93
CA SER A 420 24.45 -9.57 -0.39
C SER A 420 23.29 -10.22 -1.14
N LEU A 421 23.39 -11.52 -1.45
CA LEU A 421 22.41 -12.23 -2.29
C LEU A 421 20.93 -12.03 -1.88
N PRO A 422 20.54 -12.11 -0.59
CA PRO A 422 19.14 -11.91 -0.20
C PRO A 422 18.61 -10.49 -0.48
N LEU A 423 19.48 -9.47 -0.45
CA LEU A 423 19.09 -8.08 -0.74
C LEU A 423 18.93 -7.86 -2.25
N LEU A 424 19.78 -8.52 -3.05
CA LEU A 424 19.63 -8.54 -4.50
C LEU A 424 18.35 -9.24 -4.93
N ASP A 425 17.89 -10.25 -4.19
CA ASP A 425 16.60 -10.90 -4.44
C ASP A 425 15.42 -9.94 -4.26
N VAL A 426 15.46 -9.04 -3.26
CA VAL A 426 14.45 -7.98 -3.10
C VAL A 426 14.44 -7.03 -4.30
N ILE A 427 15.62 -6.62 -4.77
CA ILE A 427 15.74 -5.75 -5.96
C ILE A 427 15.21 -6.47 -7.20
N ASN A 428 15.56 -7.75 -7.39
CA ASN A 428 15.04 -8.53 -8.51
C ASN A 428 13.53 -8.65 -8.43
N ARG A 429 12.98 -8.85 -7.23
CA ARG A 429 11.54 -8.93 -6.99
C ARG A 429 10.83 -7.62 -7.32
N SER A 430 11.49 -6.47 -7.22
CA SER A 430 10.93 -5.17 -7.63
C SER A 430 10.56 -5.09 -9.12
N MET A 431 11.15 -5.95 -9.96
CA MET A 431 10.79 -6.03 -11.37
C MET A 431 9.38 -6.59 -11.61
N ASP A 432 8.84 -7.33 -10.63
CA ASP A 432 7.50 -7.93 -10.70
C ASP A 432 6.40 -6.99 -10.20
N VAL A 433 6.74 -5.77 -9.76
CA VAL A 433 5.76 -4.82 -9.21
C VAL A 433 4.87 -4.26 -10.30
N ASP A 434 3.57 -4.47 -10.17
CA ASP A 434 2.54 -3.76 -10.94
C ASP A 434 2.24 -2.40 -10.29
N PHE A 435 2.90 -1.36 -10.78
CA PHE A 435 2.70 0.00 -10.31
C PHE A 435 1.30 0.53 -10.64
N GLY A 436 0.64 0.04 -11.69
CA GLY A 436 -0.74 0.41 -11.99
C GLY A 436 -1.70 -0.10 -10.92
N ALA A 437 -1.43 -1.28 -10.36
CA ALA A 437 -2.15 -1.83 -9.21
C ALA A 437 -1.85 -1.08 -7.91
N ILE A 438 -0.61 -0.62 -7.70
CA ILE A 438 -0.25 0.26 -6.57
C ILE A 438 -1.05 1.57 -6.67
N VAL A 439 -0.99 2.25 -7.82
CA VAL A 439 -1.71 3.52 -8.04
C VAL A 439 -3.22 3.34 -7.89
N ALA A 440 -3.79 2.24 -8.41
CA ALA A 440 -5.21 1.94 -8.26
C ALA A 440 -5.66 1.75 -6.80
N SER A 441 -4.73 1.42 -5.90
CA SER A 441 -5.03 1.27 -4.47
C SER A 441 -5.06 2.59 -3.68
N ILE A 442 -4.59 3.68 -4.29
CA ILE A 442 -4.68 5.03 -3.74
C ILE A 442 -6.12 5.50 -3.90
N ALA A 443 -6.93 5.28 -2.86
CA ALA A 443 -8.33 5.66 -2.83
C ALA A 443 -8.57 6.61 -1.66
N VAL A 444 -8.60 7.91 -1.95
CA VAL A 444 -8.93 8.93 -0.96
C VAL A 444 -10.36 8.67 -0.43
N PRO A 445 -10.57 8.52 0.88
CA PRO A 445 -11.87 8.18 1.44
C PRO A 445 -12.94 9.26 1.16
N GLU A 446 -13.92 8.94 0.31
CA GLU A 446 -15.10 9.79 0.11
C GLU A 446 -16.16 9.53 1.19
N MET A 447 -16.82 10.60 1.68
CA MET A 447 -17.98 10.46 2.56
C MET A 447 -19.14 9.77 1.87
N LYS A 448 -19.44 8.53 2.28
CA LYS A 448 -20.58 7.73 1.79
C LYS A 448 -21.41 7.22 2.97
N THR A 449 -22.73 7.38 2.88
CA THR A 449 -23.67 6.71 3.81
C THR A 449 -23.63 5.20 3.58
N GLN A 450 -23.13 4.44 4.57
CA GLN A 450 -23.19 2.99 4.57
C GLN A 450 -24.04 2.46 5.73
N PRO A 451 -24.84 1.40 5.51
CA PRO A 451 -25.63 0.81 6.57
C PRO A 451 -24.74 -0.12 7.42
N TRP A 452 -24.21 0.42 8.52
CA TRP A 452 -23.43 -0.32 9.51
C TRP A 452 -24.34 -1.09 10.47
N PHE A 453 -24.09 -2.41 10.65
CA PHE A 453 -24.94 -3.29 11.45
C PHE A 453 -24.21 -4.13 12.51
N GLY A 454 -22.89 -4.02 12.63
CA GLY A 454 -22.10 -4.81 13.59
C GLY A 454 -22.15 -4.23 15.00
N ARG A 455 -22.51 -5.03 16.01
CA ARG A 455 -22.48 -4.63 17.45
C ARG A 455 -21.37 -5.34 18.24
N ALA A 456 -20.40 -5.94 17.57
CA ALA A 456 -19.34 -6.68 18.24
C ALA A 456 -18.31 -5.72 18.82
N LYS A 457 -17.78 -6.04 20.01
CA LYS A 457 -16.60 -5.36 20.56
C LYS A 457 -15.33 -6.05 20.07
N PRO A 458 -14.54 -5.41 19.18
CA PRO A 458 -13.30 -6.00 18.67
C PRO A 458 -12.27 -6.20 19.79
N PRO A 459 -11.48 -7.28 19.77
CA PRO A 459 -10.27 -7.39 20.59
C PRO A 459 -9.25 -6.34 20.15
N GLY A 460 -8.41 -5.90 21.09
CA GLY A 460 -7.48 -4.80 20.83
C GLY A 460 -8.12 -3.42 20.76
N VAL A 461 -9.44 -3.31 21.01
CA VAL A 461 -10.17 -2.04 21.06
C VAL A 461 -10.70 -1.73 22.45
N THR A 462 -10.36 -0.56 22.99
CA THR A 462 -10.90 -0.04 24.25
C THR A 462 -11.80 1.18 24.02
N GLY A 463 -12.40 1.72 25.08
CA GLY A 463 -13.31 2.86 24.96
C GLY A 463 -14.71 2.53 24.41
N ARG A 464 -15.39 3.56 23.90
CA ARG A 464 -16.78 3.54 23.42
C ARG A 464 -16.81 3.31 21.91
N ILE A 465 -17.22 2.13 21.50
CA ILE A 465 -17.46 1.82 20.09
C ILE A 465 -18.95 1.93 19.75
N LEU A 466 -19.26 2.40 18.54
CA LEU A 466 -20.63 2.45 18.00
C LEU A 466 -20.96 1.19 17.21
N ALA A 467 -19.98 0.65 16.48
CA ALA A 467 -20.13 -0.58 15.72
C ALA A 467 -18.79 -1.32 15.57
N GLY A 468 -18.87 -2.61 15.30
CA GLY A 468 -17.69 -3.42 15.01
C GLY A 468 -18.08 -4.71 14.30
N GLN A 469 -17.33 -5.05 13.26
CA GLN A 469 -17.48 -6.29 12.50
C GLN A 469 -16.13 -6.80 12.04
N HIS A 470 -15.98 -8.11 11.84
CA HIS A 470 -14.77 -8.67 11.29
C HIS A 470 -14.89 -8.75 9.77
N GLY A 471 -14.05 -8.01 9.06
CA GLY A 471 -13.92 -8.01 7.60
C GLY A 471 -12.99 -9.13 7.08
N PRO A 472 -12.74 -9.17 5.77
CA PRO A 472 -11.79 -10.12 5.19
C PRO A 472 -10.34 -9.89 5.63
N ASN A 473 -9.96 -8.64 5.91
CA ASN A 473 -8.58 -8.22 6.20
C ASN A 473 -8.28 -7.95 7.69
N GLY A 474 -9.30 -7.91 8.55
CA GLY A 474 -9.16 -7.61 9.98
C GLY A 474 -10.47 -7.09 10.57
N TRP A 475 -10.41 -6.52 11.77
CA TRP A 475 -11.58 -5.86 12.37
C TRP A 475 -11.84 -4.50 11.70
N GLN A 476 -13.11 -4.24 11.43
CA GLN A 476 -13.63 -2.97 10.94
C GLN A 476 -14.46 -2.36 12.07
N VAL A 477 -14.12 -1.15 12.49
CA VAL A 477 -14.62 -0.55 13.74
C VAL A 477 -15.20 0.82 13.45
N VAL A 478 -16.37 1.09 14.04
CA VAL A 478 -16.86 2.46 14.19
C VAL A 478 -16.64 2.87 15.62
N GLY A 479 -15.69 3.77 15.81
CA GLY A 479 -15.40 4.41 17.07
C GLY A 479 -16.52 5.32 17.54
N GLY A 480 -16.33 5.96 18.68
CA GLY A 480 -17.35 6.75 19.37
C GLY A 480 -16.66 7.86 20.14
N GLU A 481 -17.34 9.01 20.27
CA GLU A 481 -16.93 10.35 20.76
C GLU A 481 -16.08 10.49 22.06
N GLY A 482 -15.29 9.50 22.47
CA GLY A 482 -14.41 9.60 23.63
C GLY A 482 -13.30 8.56 23.58
N PRO A 483 -12.30 8.67 24.47
CA PRO A 483 -11.01 8.03 24.28
C PRO A 483 -11.09 6.51 24.07
N ASN A 484 -10.58 6.10 22.92
CA ASN A 484 -10.48 4.76 22.40
C ASN A 484 -9.01 4.40 22.18
N THR A 485 -8.74 3.11 22.10
CA THR A 485 -7.43 2.62 21.70
C THR A 485 -7.63 1.52 20.67
N TYR A 486 -6.83 1.49 19.61
CA TYR A 486 -6.94 0.57 18.49
C TYR A 486 -5.62 -0.16 18.26
N ASP A 487 -5.64 -1.49 18.38
CA ASP A 487 -4.53 -2.35 17.97
C ASP A 487 -4.62 -2.62 16.45
N MET A 488 -3.81 -1.90 15.69
CA MET A 488 -3.77 -1.94 14.23
C MET A 488 -3.19 -3.25 13.66
N ASN A 489 -2.65 -4.13 14.51
CA ASN A 489 -2.34 -5.50 14.10
C ASN A 489 -3.62 -6.31 13.87
N LEU A 490 -4.67 -6.00 14.64
CA LEU A 490 -5.95 -6.71 14.66
C LEU A 490 -7.05 -5.97 13.89
N VAL A 491 -6.98 -4.64 13.91
CA VAL A 491 -7.93 -3.73 13.27
C VAL A 491 -7.42 -3.35 11.89
N SER A 492 -8.22 -3.65 10.86
CA SER A 492 -7.91 -3.28 9.48
C SER A 492 -8.56 -1.98 9.05
N GLU A 493 -9.72 -1.64 9.60
CA GLU A 493 -10.43 -0.40 9.25
C GLU A 493 -11.00 0.26 10.51
N VAL A 494 -10.75 1.55 10.69
CA VAL A 494 -11.38 2.38 11.71
C VAL A 494 -12.11 3.52 11.02
N PHE A 495 -13.36 3.74 11.41
CA PHE A 495 -14.06 5.00 11.24
C PHE A 495 -14.38 5.53 12.64
N ASP A 496 -13.51 6.33 13.24
CA ASP A 496 -13.85 6.99 14.50
C ASP A 496 -14.73 8.20 14.21
N VAL A 497 -15.58 8.56 15.15
CA VAL A 497 -16.40 9.78 15.09
C VAL A 497 -15.85 10.89 16.00
N GLY A 498 -14.78 10.59 16.76
CA GLY A 498 -13.89 11.53 17.41
C GLY A 498 -13.55 11.20 18.87
N GLY A 499 -12.70 12.03 19.47
CA GLY A 499 -12.17 11.91 20.82
C GLY A 499 -10.68 11.56 20.82
N ASP A 500 -9.96 11.94 21.88
CA ASP A 500 -8.51 11.73 21.96
C ASP A 500 -8.13 10.25 22.04
N ASP A 501 -7.74 9.68 20.91
CA ASP A 501 -7.60 8.26 20.66
C ASP A 501 -6.14 7.84 20.50
N ARG A 502 -5.92 6.52 20.53
CA ARG A 502 -4.60 5.93 20.27
C ARG A 502 -4.66 4.77 19.31
N TYR A 503 -3.88 4.85 18.24
CA TYR A 503 -3.72 3.81 17.23
C TYR A 503 -2.32 3.22 17.37
N THR A 504 -2.21 1.91 17.60
CA THR A 504 -0.91 1.25 17.83
C THR A 504 -0.76 -0.01 17.00
N ALA A 505 0.33 -0.12 16.25
CA ALA A 505 0.77 -1.38 15.65
C ALA A 505 1.90 -2.02 16.47
N SER A 506 1.61 -3.12 17.15
CA SER A 506 2.54 -3.74 18.10
C SER A 506 3.51 -4.77 17.50
N ASP A 507 3.42 -5.02 16.18
CA ASP A 507 4.22 -5.99 15.43
C ASP A 507 4.22 -5.58 13.93
N LEU A 508 4.92 -6.33 13.09
CA LEU A 508 4.98 -6.10 11.65
C LEU A 508 3.62 -6.35 10.99
N VAL A 509 3.01 -5.28 10.48
CA VAL A 509 1.73 -5.25 9.77
C VAL A 509 1.96 -5.30 8.27
N LEU A 510 1.40 -6.34 7.64
CA LEU A 510 1.33 -6.50 6.20
C LEU A 510 -0.10 -6.30 5.68
N GLY A 511 -0.22 -5.80 4.46
CA GLY A 511 -1.50 -5.65 3.76
C GLY A 511 -2.26 -4.38 4.17
N ASP A 512 -3.55 -4.34 3.86
CA ASP A 512 -4.29 -3.07 3.84
C ASP A 512 -4.78 -2.63 5.23
N ARG A 513 -4.68 -1.33 5.51
CA ARG A 513 -5.17 -0.62 6.69
C ARG A 513 -5.79 0.71 6.30
N LEU A 514 -6.89 1.07 6.95
CA LEU A 514 -7.55 2.36 6.78
C LEU A 514 -7.98 2.89 8.14
N VAL A 515 -7.59 4.11 8.46
CA VAL A 515 -8.17 4.89 9.57
C VAL A 515 -8.82 6.11 8.95
N VAL A 516 -10.05 6.38 9.36
CA VAL A 516 -10.73 7.65 9.13
C VAL A 516 -11.15 8.14 10.51
N ASP A 517 -10.49 9.17 11.00
CA ASP A 517 -10.89 9.86 12.23
C ASP A 517 -11.72 11.10 11.85
N LEU A 518 -12.62 11.55 12.72
CA LEU A 518 -13.39 12.78 12.49
C LEU A 518 -12.97 13.93 13.41
N GLY A 519 -12.19 13.64 14.44
CA GLY A 519 -11.37 14.58 15.15
C GLY A 519 -11.17 14.27 16.63
N GLY A 520 -10.10 14.79 17.19
CA GLY A 520 -9.58 14.45 18.52
C GLY A 520 -8.10 14.80 18.53
N ASN A 521 -7.46 14.83 19.69
CA ASN A 521 -6.00 14.98 19.73
C ASN A 521 -5.37 13.59 19.92
N ASP A 522 -5.03 12.95 18.80
CA ASP A 522 -4.78 11.53 18.66
C ASP A 522 -3.29 11.18 18.64
N ILE A 523 -3.01 9.91 18.92
CA ILE A 523 -1.66 9.36 18.89
C ILE A 523 -1.62 8.13 18.01
N TYR A 524 -0.85 8.21 16.93
CA TYR A 524 -0.58 7.13 16.00
C TYR A 524 0.84 6.60 16.22
N SER A 525 0.96 5.31 16.51
CA SER A 525 2.23 4.68 16.91
C SER A 525 2.34 3.25 16.37
N GLY A 526 3.56 2.73 16.37
CA GLY A 526 3.90 1.35 16.06
C GLY A 526 5.05 0.82 16.93
N THR A 527 6.04 0.21 16.28
CA THR A 527 7.25 -0.38 16.88
C THR A 527 8.50 0.40 16.48
N ASP A 528 9.67 -0.04 16.97
CA ASP A 528 10.99 0.44 16.52
C ASP A 528 11.32 0.05 15.06
N ARG A 529 10.54 -0.84 14.45
CA ARG A 529 10.74 -1.33 13.09
C ARG A 529 9.75 -0.77 12.09
N GLN A 530 8.48 -0.68 12.49
CA GLN A 530 7.40 -0.19 11.65
C GLN A 530 6.47 0.71 12.44
N GLY A 531 6.19 1.91 11.91
CA GLY A 531 5.29 2.89 12.51
C GLY A 531 3.93 3.02 11.82
N PRO A 532 3.15 4.07 12.15
CA PRO A 532 1.81 4.27 11.59
C PRO A 532 1.88 4.56 10.09
N ALA A 533 0.83 4.18 9.35
CA ALA A 533 0.72 4.40 7.90
C ALA A 533 1.92 3.87 7.08
N ALA A 534 2.66 2.90 7.59
CA ALA A 534 3.80 2.29 6.92
C ALA A 534 3.33 1.14 5.99
N GLY A 535 3.01 1.45 4.74
CA GLY A 535 2.46 0.51 3.77
C GLY A 535 3.48 -0.48 3.22
N LEU A 536 3.47 -1.72 3.74
CA LEU A 536 4.33 -2.81 3.30
C LEU A 536 3.52 -3.90 2.59
N PHE A 537 3.75 -4.08 1.28
CA PHE A 537 2.99 -5.01 0.40
C PHE A 537 1.45 -4.81 0.41
N GLY A 538 1.02 -3.61 0.71
CA GLY A 538 -0.39 -3.22 0.87
C GLY A 538 -0.52 -1.72 1.02
N THR A 539 -1.72 -1.28 1.35
CA THR A 539 -2.05 0.14 1.48
C THR A 539 -2.39 0.47 2.93
N TRP A 540 -1.69 1.40 3.56
CA TRP A 540 -2.03 1.90 4.89
C TRP A 540 -2.33 3.39 4.81
N ILE A 541 -3.61 3.74 4.93
CA ILE A 541 -4.10 5.12 4.86
C ILE A 541 -4.61 5.55 6.23
N ILE A 542 -4.27 6.76 6.64
CA ILE A 542 -4.91 7.51 7.72
C ILE A 542 -5.52 8.78 7.07
N ASP A 543 -6.81 9.01 7.25
CA ASP A 543 -7.54 10.26 6.91
C ASP A 543 -8.03 10.84 8.23
N ASP A 544 -7.19 11.63 8.88
CA ASP A 544 -7.58 12.47 10.02
C ASP A 544 -8.28 13.73 9.50
N ARG A 545 -9.17 14.31 10.30
CA ARG A 545 -9.98 15.45 9.88
C ARG A 545 -9.94 16.65 10.81
N ALA A 546 -9.42 16.51 12.03
CA ALA A 546 -9.31 17.62 12.96
C ALA A 546 -8.60 17.24 14.26
N GLY A 547 -7.73 18.11 14.73
CA GLY A 547 -7.20 18.10 16.09
C GLY A 547 -5.69 18.03 16.11
N ASP A 548 -5.08 18.25 17.28
CA ASP A 548 -3.62 18.36 17.37
C ASP A 548 -3.01 16.96 17.64
N ASP A 549 -2.58 16.31 16.57
CA ASP A 549 -2.24 14.90 16.50
C ASP A 549 -0.73 14.64 16.54
N ARG A 550 -0.41 13.38 16.86
CA ARG A 550 0.96 12.90 16.87
C ARG A 550 1.11 11.61 16.10
N TYR A 551 1.87 11.66 15.02
CA TYR A 551 2.20 10.53 14.18
C TYR A 551 3.62 10.05 14.46
N GLY A 552 3.79 8.76 14.71
CA GLY A 552 5.10 8.12 14.74
C GLY A 552 5.92 8.31 16.01
N GLN A 553 5.30 8.78 17.11
CA GLN A 553 5.96 8.97 18.42
C GLN A 553 6.76 7.73 18.87
N GLU A 554 6.23 6.54 18.59
CA GLU A 554 6.96 5.27 18.62
C GLU A 554 6.83 4.64 17.23
N GLY A 555 7.67 5.02 16.26
CA GLY A 555 7.52 4.60 14.85
C GLY A 555 8.76 4.00 14.21
N GLY A 556 9.94 4.15 14.80
CA GLY A 556 11.12 3.42 14.34
C GLY A 556 11.59 3.77 12.93
N ARG A 557 12.07 2.76 12.19
CA ARG A 557 12.87 2.88 10.96
C ARG A 557 12.12 2.76 9.62
N PHE A 558 10.82 2.53 9.66
CA PHE A 558 9.95 2.53 8.47
C PHE A 558 8.53 2.95 8.90
N SER A 559 8.18 4.22 8.76
CA SER A 559 7.03 4.79 9.49
C SER A 559 6.41 6.02 8.86
N THR A 560 5.30 6.48 9.45
CA THR A 560 4.71 7.80 9.23
C THR A 560 4.50 8.07 7.74
N GLY A 561 3.54 7.33 7.17
CA GLY A 561 3.20 7.45 5.75
C GLY A 561 4.21 6.82 4.78
N ALA A 562 5.18 6.04 5.25
CA ALA A 562 6.17 5.42 4.37
C ALA A 562 5.63 4.23 3.54
N GLY A 563 6.13 4.05 2.32
CA GLY A 563 5.69 3.00 1.40
C GLY A 563 6.80 2.09 0.87
N ALA A 564 6.62 0.77 0.97
CA ALA A 564 7.54 -0.21 0.41
C ALA A 564 6.77 -1.33 -0.30
N PHE A 565 6.92 -1.44 -1.63
CA PHE A 565 6.12 -2.36 -2.46
C PHE A 565 4.60 -2.17 -2.28
N GLY A 566 4.19 -0.99 -1.84
CA GLY A 566 2.87 -0.66 -1.33
C GLY A 566 2.70 0.85 -1.20
N VAL A 567 1.65 1.26 -0.49
CA VAL A 567 1.29 2.66 -0.27
C VAL A 567 1.21 2.96 1.21
N GLY A 568 2.02 3.86 1.71
CA GLY A 568 1.79 4.54 2.98
C GLY A 568 1.19 5.93 2.73
N MET A 569 0.17 6.31 3.48
CA MET A 569 -0.49 7.60 3.30
C MET A 569 -1.08 8.14 4.60
N ILE A 570 -0.82 9.42 4.88
CA ILE A 570 -1.52 10.21 5.89
C ILE A 570 -2.14 11.41 5.17
N ILE A 571 -3.42 11.66 5.44
CA ILE A 571 -4.13 12.88 5.08
C ILE A 571 -4.58 13.47 6.41
N ASP A 572 -3.97 14.58 6.79
CA ASP A 572 -4.46 15.42 7.87
C ASP A 572 -5.27 16.57 7.24
N ARG A 573 -6.25 17.10 7.96
CA ARG A 573 -7.07 18.23 7.50
C ARG A 573 -7.14 19.37 8.50
N GLY A 574 -6.30 19.31 9.54
CA GLY A 574 -5.89 20.45 10.32
C GLY A 574 -5.83 20.19 11.81
N GLY A 575 -4.99 20.98 12.45
CA GLY A 575 -4.55 20.86 13.83
C GLY A 575 -3.19 21.51 13.92
N ASP A 576 -2.58 21.56 15.10
CA ASP A 576 -1.13 21.77 15.23
C ASP A 576 -0.46 20.40 15.47
N ASP A 577 -0.04 19.76 14.39
CA ASP A 577 0.33 18.35 14.31
C ASP A 577 1.83 18.09 14.43
N THR A 578 2.16 16.85 14.74
CA THR A 578 3.56 16.41 14.81
C THR A 578 3.76 15.08 14.10
N TYR A 579 4.55 15.10 13.03
CA TYR A 579 4.98 13.93 12.27
C TYR A 579 6.39 13.53 12.69
N MET A 580 6.54 12.33 13.24
CA MET A 580 7.83 11.85 13.77
C MET A 580 8.30 10.58 13.07
N GLY A 581 9.62 10.42 12.95
CA GLY A 581 10.23 9.21 12.44
C GLY A 581 11.74 9.19 12.60
N THR A 582 12.41 8.08 12.27
CA THR A 582 13.87 8.03 12.27
C THR A 582 14.40 7.82 10.86
N HIS A 583 14.30 6.59 10.34
CA HIS A 583 14.70 6.20 9.00
C HIS A 583 13.45 5.93 8.17
N TRP A 584 13.53 6.10 6.84
CA TRP A 584 12.45 5.81 5.88
C TRP A 584 11.07 6.18 6.41
N SER A 585 10.91 7.46 6.73
CA SER A 585 9.74 7.97 7.43
C SER A 585 9.22 9.27 6.83
N ILE A 586 8.05 9.73 7.27
CA ILE A 586 7.42 10.99 6.84
C ILE A 586 7.34 11.05 5.31
N GLY A 587 6.44 10.25 4.74
CA GLY A 587 6.21 10.23 3.29
C GLY A 587 7.39 9.67 2.47
N ALA A 588 8.25 8.82 3.03
CA ALA A 588 9.35 8.18 2.30
C ALA A 588 8.92 6.90 1.57
N ALA A 589 9.56 6.55 0.45
CA ALA A 589 9.20 5.34 -0.31
C ALA A 589 10.32 4.64 -1.06
N ILE A 590 10.19 3.32 -1.21
CA ILE A 590 10.97 2.49 -2.15
C ILE A 590 10.05 1.51 -2.88
N TYR A 591 10.16 1.41 -4.20
CA TYR A 591 9.30 0.54 -5.04
C TYR A 591 7.79 0.68 -4.76
N GLY A 592 7.35 1.85 -4.34
CA GLY A 592 6.01 2.13 -3.82
C GLY A 592 5.77 3.64 -3.70
N ALA A 593 4.75 4.02 -2.93
CA ALA A 593 4.43 5.43 -2.68
C ALA A 593 4.30 5.70 -1.17
N GLY A 594 4.89 6.79 -0.71
CA GLY A 594 4.80 7.29 0.66
C GLY A 594 4.32 8.73 0.59
N ILE A 595 3.25 9.05 1.31
CA ILE A 595 2.50 10.29 1.11
C ILE A 595 2.08 10.87 2.45
N ILE A 596 2.38 12.14 2.69
CA ILE A 596 1.76 12.99 3.71
C ILE A 596 1.05 14.12 2.98
N MET A 597 -0.20 14.39 3.36
CA MET A 597 -0.95 15.55 2.91
C MET A 597 -1.52 16.22 4.15
N ASP A 598 -0.86 17.28 4.60
CA ASP A 598 -1.43 18.21 5.55
C ASP A 598 -2.27 19.23 4.79
N LEU A 599 -3.56 19.25 5.07
CA LEU A 599 -4.54 20.14 4.43
C LEU A 599 -5.10 21.16 5.43
N GLY A 600 -4.35 21.37 6.52
CA GLY A 600 -4.66 22.26 7.62
C GLY A 600 -4.23 23.71 7.38
N GLY A 601 -4.31 24.50 8.44
CA GLY A 601 -3.63 25.79 8.54
C GLY A 601 -2.91 25.88 9.88
N GLY A 602 -2.38 24.74 10.31
CA GLY A 602 -1.73 24.48 11.58
C GLY A 602 -0.34 25.10 11.64
N SER A 603 0.33 25.03 12.78
CA SER A 603 1.79 25.15 12.80
C SER A 603 2.40 23.81 13.21
N ASP A 604 2.91 23.11 12.21
CA ASP A 604 3.18 21.69 12.22
C ASP A 604 4.66 21.37 12.39
N HIS A 605 4.94 20.18 12.93
CA HIS A 605 6.29 19.74 13.25
C HIS A 605 6.64 18.43 12.55
N TYR A 606 7.53 18.48 11.58
CA TYR A 606 8.06 17.33 10.85
C TYR A 606 9.44 16.96 11.42
N LEU A 607 9.49 15.99 12.31
CA LEU A 607 10.65 15.64 13.12
C LEU A 607 11.21 14.27 12.72
N GLY A 608 12.24 14.27 11.87
CA GLY A 608 12.91 13.07 11.39
C GLY A 608 14.43 13.07 11.60
N ASP A 609 15.06 11.91 11.39
CA ASP A 609 16.52 11.78 11.53
C ASP A 609 17.24 11.70 10.18
N TYR A 610 16.87 10.71 9.35
CA TYR A 610 17.60 10.33 8.14
C TYR A 610 16.64 9.66 7.14
N LEU A 611 16.77 9.88 5.84
CA LEU A 611 15.84 9.33 4.83
C LEU A 611 14.38 9.57 5.21
N THR A 612 14.06 10.80 5.55
CA THR A 612 12.73 11.21 6.02
C THR A 612 12.26 12.43 5.27
N ASP A 613 10.99 12.78 5.41
CA ASP A 613 10.43 14.02 4.89
C ASP A 613 10.49 14.08 3.35
N ALA A 614 9.54 13.37 2.72
CA ALA A 614 9.36 13.26 1.28
C ALA A 614 10.53 12.62 0.49
N VAL A 615 10.97 11.44 0.91
CA VAL A 615 12.12 10.76 0.29
C VAL A 615 11.72 9.73 -0.76
N GLY A 616 12.25 9.87 -1.97
CA GLY A 616 12.09 8.91 -3.07
C GLY A 616 13.31 8.01 -3.24
N GLY A 617 13.31 6.84 -2.60
CA GLY A 617 14.28 5.77 -2.84
C GLY A 617 14.07 5.09 -4.20
N PRO A 618 14.79 3.98 -4.51
CA PRO A 618 14.67 3.29 -5.79
C PRO A 618 13.23 3.05 -6.27
N ARG A 619 12.86 3.68 -7.40
CA ARG A 619 11.48 3.72 -7.96
C ARG A 619 10.36 4.03 -6.95
N GLY A 620 10.70 4.67 -5.84
CA GLY A 620 9.73 5.18 -4.89
C GLY A 620 9.24 6.56 -5.33
N PHE A 621 8.00 6.87 -4.96
CA PHE A 621 7.51 8.25 -4.92
C PHE A 621 7.29 8.63 -3.46
N GLY A 622 8.14 9.50 -2.93
CA GLY A 622 7.97 10.09 -1.61
C GLY A 622 7.43 11.50 -1.73
N PHE A 623 6.37 11.82 -0.98
CA PHE A 623 5.66 13.08 -1.09
C PHE A 623 5.20 13.58 0.27
N VAL A 624 5.46 14.86 0.55
CA VAL A 624 4.88 15.62 1.65
C VAL A 624 4.32 16.89 1.05
N PHE A 625 3.08 17.19 1.41
CA PHE A 625 2.37 18.38 1.01
C PHE A 625 1.83 19.05 2.26
N ASP A 626 2.16 20.31 2.44
CA ASP A 626 1.62 21.21 3.45
C ASP A 626 0.79 22.31 2.76
N GLU A 627 -0.36 22.66 3.33
CA GLU A 627 -1.26 23.68 2.79
C GLU A 627 -1.02 25.07 3.39
N ALA A 628 -0.68 25.15 4.66
CA ALA A 628 -0.43 26.41 5.33
C ALA A 628 0.07 26.20 6.76
N GLY A 629 0.97 27.07 7.19
CA GLY A 629 1.34 27.08 8.59
C GLY A 629 2.46 28.03 8.96
N ASP A 630 3.13 27.78 10.07
CA ASP A 630 4.47 28.33 10.36
C ASP A 630 5.23 27.10 10.86
N ASP A 631 5.76 26.33 9.92
CA ASP A 631 6.06 24.91 10.10
C ASP A 631 7.53 24.63 10.33
N HIS A 632 7.80 23.55 11.04
CA HIS A 632 9.16 23.16 11.43
C HIS A 632 9.54 21.81 10.83
N HIS A 633 10.27 21.84 9.72
CA HIS A 633 10.86 20.68 9.08
C HIS A 633 12.27 20.42 9.60
N MET A 634 12.44 19.42 10.47
CA MET A 634 13.72 19.06 11.09
C MET A 634 14.16 17.65 10.71
N ALA A 635 15.26 17.55 9.96
CA ALA A 635 15.90 16.32 9.53
C ALA A 635 17.41 16.33 9.79
N ASP A 636 17.84 16.83 10.94
CA ASP A 636 19.23 16.82 11.39
C ASP A 636 19.42 15.95 12.65
N GLY A 637 18.84 14.75 12.62
CA GLY A 637 18.94 13.77 13.70
C GLY A 637 20.37 13.29 14.00
N PRO A 638 20.55 12.37 14.96
CA PRO A 638 21.85 12.03 15.53
C PRO A 638 22.80 11.26 14.58
N THR A 639 22.37 10.96 13.35
CA THR A 639 23.15 10.20 12.37
C THR A 639 24.40 11.01 11.97
N PRO A 640 25.63 10.54 12.26
CA PRO A 640 26.83 11.31 11.98
C PRO A 640 27.03 11.57 10.48
N SER A 641 27.72 12.67 10.15
CA SER A 641 28.18 12.99 8.79
C SER A 641 28.87 11.80 8.12
N ILE A 642 28.51 11.56 6.86
CA ILE A 642 29.15 10.54 5.99
C ILE A 642 30.61 10.90 5.70
N TYR A 643 30.95 12.17 5.88
CA TYR A 643 32.30 12.68 5.74
C TYR A 643 33.02 12.86 7.07
N GLU A 644 32.49 12.28 8.15
CA GLU A 644 33.07 12.30 9.49
C GLU A 644 33.32 13.73 10.01
N THR A 645 32.52 14.71 9.56
CA THR A 645 32.65 16.11 9.99
C THR A 645 31.99 16.28 11.37
N PRO A 646 32.72 16.82 12.38
CA PRO A 646 32.14 17.05 13.71
C PRO A 646 30.94 17.99 13.67
N ASP A 647 29.92 17.70 14.47
CA ASP A 647 28.69 18.50 14.62
C ASP A 647 27.89 18.67 13.30
N VAL A 648 28.11 17.77 12.34
CA VAL A 648 27.36 17.66 11.08
C VAL A 648 26.72 16.28 11.02
N HIS A 649 25.49 16.23 10.54
CA HIS A 649 24.66 15.03 10.55
C HIS A 649 24.28 14.64 9.13
N ALA A 650 24.21 13.35 8.83
CA ALA A 650 23.70 12.87 7.54
C ALA A 650 22.17 12.90 7.56
N SER A 651 21.55 13.34 6.45
CA SER A 651 20.10 13.54 6.39
C SER A 651 19.43 12.80 5.23
N PHE A 652 19.78 13.04 3.96
CA PHE A 652 19.08 12.42 2.81
C PHE A 652 17.56 12.67 2.81
N SER A 653 17.14 13.89 3.13
CA SER A 653 15.75 14.21 3.50
C SER A 653 15.25 15.51 2.88
N GLN A 654 13.98 15.86 3.11
CA GLN A 654 13.34 17.08 2.62
C GLN A 654 13.28 17.13 1.09
N GLY A 655 12.41 16.30 0.50
CA GLY A 655 12.23 16.24 -0.96
C GLY A 655 13.39 15.57 -1.69
N MET A 656 14.15 14.69 -1.01
CA MET A 656 15.33 14.04 -1.58
C MET A 656 14.96 12.82 -2.42
N GLY A 657 15.49 12.73 -3.65
CA GLY A 657 15.45 11.51 -4.45
C GLY A 657 16.78 10.77 -4.41
N PHE A 658 16.82 9.45 -4.21
CA PHE A 658 18.08 8.69 -4.32
C PHE A 658 17.97 7.25 -4.81
N GLY A 659 19.08 6.70 -5.33
CA GLY A 659 19.21 5.31 -5.77
C GLY A 659 20.43 4.56 -5.20
N TYR A 660 20.42 3.23 -5.33
CA TYR A 660 21.54 2.36 -4.98
C TYR A 660 22.54 2.26 -6.12
N ARG A 661 23.70 2.88 -5.94
CA ARG A 661 24.71 2.99 -7.00
C ARG A 661 25.14 1.61 -7.49
N LYS A 662 25.07 1.38 -8.80
CA LYS A 662 25.31 0.11 -9.55
C LYS A 662 24.18 -0.91 -9.53
N TYR A 663 23.14 -0.74 -8.71
CA TYR A 663 22.15 -1.79 -8.47
C TYR A 663 20.71 -1.36 -8.75
N ALA A 664 20.31 -0.14 -8.37
CA ALA A 664 18.96 0.34 -8.59
C ALA A 664 18.94 1.86 -8.79
N ALA A 665 18.31 2.31 -9.88
CA ALA A 665 18.08 3.73 -10.12
C ALA A 665 17.10 4.31 -9.08
N GLY A 666 17.29 5.58 -8.74
CA GLY A 666 16.52 6.23 -7.69
C GLY A 666 15.07 6.55 -8.04
N GLY A 667 14.39 7.19 -7.10
CA GLY A 667 12.99 7.58 -7.21
C GLY A 667 12.81 9.09 -7.32
N ILE A 668 11.60 9.53 -6.93
CA ILE A 668 11.19 10.93 -6.90
C ILE A 668 10.84 11.28 -5.45
N GLY A 669 11.57 12.22 -4.86
CA GLY A 669 11.22 12.85 -3.59
C GLY A 669 10.66 14.24 -3.85
N MET A 670 9.58 14.61 -3.17
CA MET A 670 8.91 15.89 -3.39
C MET A 670 8.28 16.44 -2.10
N LEU A 671 8.84 17.53 -1.59
CA LEU A 671 8.29 18.31 -0.48
C LEU A 671 7.65 19.58 -1.06
N CYS A 672 6.43 19.91 -0.66
CA CYS A 672 5.73 21.11 -1.08
C CYS A 672 5.04 21.78 0.11
N ASP A 673 5.38 23.04 0.40
CA ASP A 673 4.62 23.92 1.29
C ASP A 673 3.93 25.00 0.46
N LEU A 674 2.66 25.31 0.77
CA LEU A 674 1.86 26.31 0.06
C LEU A 674 1.91 27.73 0.63
N SER A 675 2.08 27.90 1.94
CA SER A 675 2.23 29.20 2.56
C SER A 675 2.63 29.10 4.04
N GLY A 676 3.58 29.89 4.49
CA GLY A 676 3.86 29.95 5.90
C GLY A 676 4.95 30.92 6.27
N ASN A 677 5.64 30.69 7.37
CA ASN A 677 6.99 31.22 7.59
C ASN A 677 7.77 30.09 8.23
N ASP A 678 8.36 29.27 7.38
CA ASP A 678 8.72 27.91 7.72
C ASP A 678 10.22 27.78 7.98
N GLU A 679 10.57 26.81 8.81
CA GLU A 679 11.95 26.47 9.12
C GLU A 679 12.31 25.09 8.57
N TYR A 680 13.14 25.09 7.53
CA TYR A 680 13.72 23.88 6.95
C TYR A 680 15.13 23.66 7.48
N ARG A 681 15.29 22.71 8.40
CA ARG A 681 16.57 22.38 9.03
C ARG A 681 16.98 20.94 8.74
N ALA A 682 18.04 20.74 7.97
CA ALA A 682 18.52 19.41 7.65
C ALA A 682 20.04 19.29 7.57
N GLY A 683 20.50 18.06 7.79
CA GLY A 683 21.90 17.66 7.62
C GLY A 683 22.34 17.53 6.16
N GLU A 684 23.33 16.69 5.91
CA GLU A 684 23.90 16.45 4.58
C GLU A 684 22.91 15.78 3.63
N PHE A 685 22.96 16.16 2.35
CA PHE A 685 22.10 15.66 1.28
C PHE A 685 20.62 15.95 1.53
N SER A 686 20.20 17.20 1.42
CA SER A 686 18.82 17.59 1.77
C SER A 686 18.26 18.70 0.90
N GLN A 687 16.97 18.99 1.10
CA GLN A 687 16.28 20.18 0.58
C GLN A 687 16.22 20.19 -0.95
N GLY A 688 15.37 19.33 -1.52
CA GLY A 688 15.19 19.21 -2.97
C GLY A 688 16.40 18.60 -3.68
N GLY A 689 17.20 17.80 -2.97
CA GLY A 689 18.42 17.21 -3.48
C GLY A 689 18.21 15.90 -4.25
N ALA A 690 19.20 15.49 -5.05
CA ALA A 690 19.12 14.20 -5.74
C ALA A 690 20.47 13.47 -5.90
N TYR A 691 20.43 12.14 -5.76
CA TYR A 691 21.59 11.24 -5.88
C TYR A 691 21.28 9.99 -6.73
N TYR A 692 22.05 9.73 -7.78
CA TYR A 692 21.98 8.49 -8.57
C TYR A 692 20.63 8.20 -9.27
N HIS A 693 20.45 8.77 -10.46
CA HIS A 693 19.29 8.54 -11.34
C HIS A 693 17.92 8.84 -10.70
N SER A 694 17.88 9.83 -9.83
CA SER A 694 16.68 10.29 -9.12
C SER A 694 16.32 11.73 -9.46
N LEU A 695 15.13 12.13 -9.02
CA LEU A 695 14.66 13.51 -8.98
C LEU A 695 14.33 13.89 -7.54
N GLY A 696 14.80 15.05 -7.09
CA GLY A 696 14.41 15.64 -5.82
C GLY A 696 13.82 17.03 -6.05
N VAL A 697 12.75 17.33 -5.33
CA VAL A 697 12.04 18.60 -5.42
C VAL A 697 11.70 19.06 -4.00
N LEU A 698 12.11 20.27 -3.65
CA LEU A 698 11.51 21.05 -2.58
C LEU A 698 10.87 22.26 -3.22
N ARG A 699 9.62 22.53 -2.87
CA ARG A 699 8.98 23.74 -3.33
C ARG A 699 8.24 24.43 -2.20
N ASP A 700 8.56 25.68 -2.00
CA ASP A 700 7.77 26.60 -1.21
C ASP A 700 7.00 27.54 -2.15
N PHE A 701 5.78 27.90 -1.77
CA PHE A 701 4.94 28.83 -2.54
C PHE A 701 4.85 30.22 -1.91
N GLY A 702 5.30 30.39 -0.66
CA GLY A 702 5.71 31.67 -0.14
C GLY A 702 5.59 31.82 1.38
N GLY A 703 6.40 32.71 1.93
CA GLY A 703 6.60 32.87 3.36
C GLY A 703 7.91 33.57 3.62
N ASP A 704 8.13 34.16 4.80
CA ASP A 704 9.48 34.62 5.16
C ASP A 704 10.23 33.44 5.83
N ASP A 705 10.85 32.58 5.02
CA ASP A 705 11.31 31.25 5.43
C ASP A 705 12.81 31.19 5.76
N VAL A 706 13.20 30.12 6.46
CA VAL A 706 14.58 29.85 6.85
C VAL A 706 15.02 28.46 6.45
N TYR A 707 15.98 28.41 5.53
CA TYR A 707 16.60 27.18 5.05
C TYR A 707 17.99 27.00 5.65
N HIS A 708 18.17 26.01 6.52
CA HIS A 708 19.44 25.63 7.10
C HIS A 708 19.87 24.22 6.65
N GLY A 709 20.80 24.17 5.71
CA GLY A 709 21.47 22.96 5.24
C GLY A 709 22.94 22.86 5.67
N ASN A 710 23.54 21.69 5.47
CA ASN A 710 24.98 21.49 5.69
C ASN A 710 25.74 21.33 4.37
N ARG A 711 25.86 20.10 3.90
CA ARG A 711 26.65 19.74 2.72
C ARG A 711 25.76 19.04 1.73
N TYR A 712 25.77 19.45 0.47
CA TYR A 712 24.80 18.94 -0.50
C TYR A 712 23.39 19.33 -0.04
N ALA A 713 23.05 20.61 -0.17
CA ALA A 713 21.75 21.13 0.23
C ALA A 713 21.16 22.08 -0.81
N GLN A 714 19.83 22.27 -0.76
CA GLN A 714 19.11 23.33 -1.48
C GLN A 714 19.21 23.17 -3.00
N GLY A 715 18.49 22.20 -3.55
CA GLY A 715 18.35 22.01 -5.00
C GLY A 715 19.59 21.45 -5.69
N PHE A 716 20.39 20.63 -5.02
CA PHE A 716 21.62 20.08 -5.59
C PHE A 716 21.40 18.76 -6.34
N GLY A 717 22.23 18.45 -7.34
CA GLY A 717 22.22 17.13 -7.98
C GLY A 717 23.60 16.49 -8.07
N VAL A 718 23.66 15.18 -7.78
CA VAL A 718 24.88 14.38 -7.93
C VAL A 718 24.66 13.03 -8.61
N HIS A 719 25.66 12.59 -9.38
CA HIS A 719 25.69 11.29 -10.04
C HIS A 719 24.45 11.04 -10.91
N GLN A 720 24.30 11.76 -12.02
CA GLN A 720 23.18 11.53 -12.95
C GLN A 720 21.81 11.70 -12.29
N ALA A 721 21.70 12.63 -11.34
CA ALA A 721 20.46 12.98 -10.66
C ALA A 721 20.12 14.46 -10.91
N PHE A 722 18.89 14.85 -10.63
CA PHE A 722 18.44 16.23 -10.72
C PHE A 722 17.76 16.66 -9.42
N GLY A 723 18.36 17.61 -8.70
CA GLY A 723 17.71 18.27 -7.58
C GLY A 723 17.24 19.66 -7.93
N VAL A 724 16.10 20.05 -7.37
CA VAL A 724 15.45 21.34 -7.61
C VAL A 724 14.89 21.86 -6.28
N LEU A 725 15.19 23.12 -5.96
CA LEU A 725 14.48 23.92 -4.97
C LEU A 725 13.77 25.07 -5.70
N ILE A 726 12.50 25.27 -5.43
CA ILE A 726 11.71 26.40 -5.95
C ILE A 726 11.13 27.14 -4.75
N GLU A 727 11.33 28.44 -4.68
CA GLU A 727 10.65 29.35 -3.77
C GLU A 727 9.92 30.38 -4.65
N ASP A 728 8.64 30.66 -4.35
CA ASP A 728 7.81 31.52 -5.17
C ASP A 728 7.62 32.95 -4.63
N ALA A 729 7.75 33.20 -3.31
CA ALA A 729 7.64 34.53 -2.72
C ALA A 729 8.06 34.62 -1.24
N GLY A 730 8.86 35.63 -0.87
CA GLY A 730 9.06 36.02 0.52
C GLY A 730 10.41 36.67 0.79
N ASP A 731 10.69 37.14 2.00
CA ASP A 731 12.04 37.62 2.35
C ASP A 731 12.82 36.48 3.08
N ASP A 732 13.51 35.62 2.32
CA ASP A 732 14.03 34.34 2.78
C ASP A 732 15.50 34.32 3.18
N VAL A 733 15.85 33.34 4.01
CA VAL A 733 17.23 33.11 4.46
C VAL A 733 17.72 31.70 4.13
N TYR A 734 18.67 31.61 3.19
CA TYR A 734 19.34 30.37 2.81
C TYR A 734 20.74 30.28 3.41
N THR A 735 20.96 29.29 4.28
CA THR A 735 22.27 28.98 4.85
C THR A 735 22.67 27.54 4.55
N ALA A 736 23.84 27.35 3.95
CA ALA A 736 24.49 26.06 3.80
C ALA A 736 25.98 26.12 4.18
N MET A 737 26.59 24.97 4.45
CA MET A 737 27.96 24.90 4.96
C MET A 737 29.00 24.79 3.84
N THR A 738 28.99 23.73 3.03
CA THR A 738 30.03 23.47 2.03
C THR A 738 29.68 22.39 0.99
N ALA A 739 30.58 22.15 0.02
CA ALA A 739 30.43 21.23 -1.12
C ALA A 739 29.43 21.74 -2.16
N ALA A 740 28.38 21.02 -2.54
CA ALA A 740 27.49 21.41 -3.63
C ALA A 740 26.16 21.93 -3.08
N ASP A 741 26.02 23.25 -2.90
CA ASP A 741 24.83 23.83 -2.27
C ASP A 741 24.15 24.88 -3.17
N GLN A 742 22.88 25.19 -2.92
CA GLN A 742 22.15 26.31 -3.56
C GLN A 742 22.16 26.21 -5.09
N GLY A 743 21.46 25.20 -5.60
CA GLY A 743 21.31 24.93 -7.04
C GLY A 743 22.56 24.37 -7.70
N SER A 744 23.52 23.85 -6.93
CA SER A 744 24.81 23.38 -7.44
C SER A 744 24.81 21.90 -7.83
N ALA A 745 25.73 21.50 -8.71
CA ALA A 745 25.72 20.14 -9.27
C ALA A 745 27.11 19.52 -9.45
N TRP A 746 27.19 18.20 -9.29
CA TRP A 746 28.44 17.43 -9.35
C TRP A 746 28.27 16.10 -10.09
N ASP A 747 29.24 15.71 -10.91
CA ASP A 747 29.33 14.38 -11.54
C ASP A 747 28.14 14.08 -12.47
N ILE A 748 28.15 14.73 -13.63
CA ILE A 748 27.19 14.51 -14.73
C ILE A 748 25.75 14.54 -14.20
N ALA A 749 25.39 15.63 -13.54
CA ALA A 749 24.12 15.82 -12.86
C ALA A 749 23.58 17.24 -13.12
N ALA A 750 22.36 17.52 -12.65
CA ALA A 750 21.75 18.83 -12.73
C ALA A 750 21.31 19.32 -11.33
N GLY A 751 21.46 20.61 -11.05
CA GLY A 751 21.01 21.25 -9.81
C GLY A 751 20.38 22.60 -10.12
N ALA A 752 19.32 22.96 -9.40
CA ALA A 752 18.62 24.22 -9.58
C ALA A 752 18.06 24.76 -8.26
N LEU A 753 18.25 26.06 -8.04
CA LEU A 753 17.49 26.86 -7.09
C LEU A 753 16.81 27.98 -7.88
N LEU A 754 15.49 28.07 -7.78
CA LEU A 754 14.69 29.12 -8.38
C LEU A 754 13.99 29.89 -7.27
N GLU A 755 14.31 31.17 -7.15
CA GLU A 755 13.59 32.13 -6.32
C GLU A 755 12.83 33.07 -7.29
N ARG A 756 11.58 33.43 -6.97
CA ARG A 756 10.72 34.24 -7.83
C ARG A 756 10.40 35.66 -7.35
N SER A 757 10.42 35.96 -6.06
CA SER A 757 10.36 37.32 -5.55
C SER A 757 10.71 37.42 -4.07
N GLY A 758 11.58 38.35 -3.71
CA GLY A 758 11.90 38.50 -2.29
C GLY A 758 12.86 39.61 -1.97
N ASN A 759 13.44 39.60 -0.77
CA ASN A 759 14.72 40.25 -0.50
C ASN A 759 15.55 39.25 0.30
N ASP A 760 16.34 38.47 -0.42
CA ASP A 760 16.81 37.19 0.07
C ASP A 760 18.27 37.21 0.45
N SER A 761 18.63 36.31 1.36
CA SER A 761 20.00 36.16 1.83
C SER A 761 20.51 34.74 1.61
N TYR A 762 21.48 34.60 0.70
CA TYR A 762 22.14 33.34 0.37
C TYR A 762 23.54 33.27 0.97
N THR A 763 23.79 32.31 1.86
CA THR A 763 25.10 32.07 2.47
C THR A 763 25.53 30.61 2.33
N ALA A 764 26.62 30.35 1.60
CA ALA A 764 27.19 29.00 1.48
C ALA A 764 28.68 29.03 1.12
N ASN A 765 29.47 28.04 1.58
CA ASN A 765 30.87 27.90 1.14
C ASN A 765 31.04 26.72 0.18
N GLY A 766 32.23 26.52 -0.37
CA GLY A 766 32.44 25.49 -1.39
C GLY A 766 31.81 25.85 -2.74
N MET A 767 31.33 24.84 -3.47
CA MET A 767 30.65 24.94 -4.76
C MET A 767 29.18 25.33 -4.55
N ALA A 768 28.89 26.63 -4.58
CA ALA A 768 27.57 27.13 -4.21
C ALA A 768 26.97 28.13 -5.22
N GLN A 769 25.67 28.40 -5.11
CA GLN A 769 24.99 29.47 -5.85
C GLN A 769 25.11 29.27 -7.37
N GLY A 770 24.50 28.20 -7.85
CA GLY A 770 24.47 27.83 -9.27
C GLY A 770 25.81 27.35 -9.82
N SER A 771 26.65 26.74 -8.98
CA SER A 771 27.99 26.28 -9.36
C SER A 771 28.03 24.80 -9.72
N ALA A 772 28.81 24.43 -10.75
CA ALA A 772 28.88 23.06 -11.26
C ALA A 772 30.31 22.57 -11.42
N ALA A 773 30.51 21.26 -11.23
CA ALA A 773 31.77 20.59 -11.49
C ALA A 773 31.58 19.17 -12.02
N GLN A 774 32.65 18.58 -12.56
CA GLN A 774 32.64 17.22 -13.12
C GLN A 774 31.52 17.01 -14.16
N GLN A 775 31.39 17.97 -15.07
CA GLN A 775 30.49 17.96 -16.24
C GLN A 775 29.02 18.01 -15.89
N ALA A 776 28.71 18.72 -14.80
CA ALA A 776 27.36 18.96 -14.35
C ALA A 776 26.83 20.30 -14.88
N ILE A 777 25.53 20.51 -14.66
CA ILE A 777 24.79 21.72 -15.02
C ILE A 777 24.16 22.27 -13.74
N ALA A 778 24.35 23.56 -13.44
CA ALA A 778 23.84 24.18 -12.22
C ALA A 778 23.23 25.56 -12.49
N TYR A 779 22.16 25.86 -11.76
CA TYR A 779 21.42 27.11 -11.86
C TYR A 779 21.06 27.64 -10.47
N LEU A 780 21.30 28.93 -10.24
CA LEU A 780 20.54 29.72 -9.30
C LEU A 780 19.92 30.86 -10.10
N ILE A 781 18.59 30.94 -10.06
CA ILE A 781 17.81 31.97 -10.74
C ILE A 781 17.00 32.69 -9.67
N ASP A 782 17.25 33.99 -9.52
CA ASP A 782 16.52 34.90 -8.67
C ASP A 782 15.76 35.87 -9.59
N CYS A 783 14.44 35.94 -9.44
CA CYS A 783 13.62 36.74 -10.36
C CYS A 783 13.48 38.20 -9.94
N GLY A 784 13.95 38.57 -8.76
CA GLY A 784 14.18 39.94 -8.35
C GLY A 784 13.93 40.18 -6.87
N GLY A 785 14.62 41.19 -6.35
CA GLY A 785 14.62 41.48 -4.92
C GLY A 785 15.60 42.57 -4.55
N ASN A 786 16.18 42.53 -3.36
CA ASN A 786 17.43 43.24 -3.07
C ASN A 786 18.29 42.31 -2.24
N ASP A 787 19.16 41.59 -2.91
CA ASP A 787 19.57 40.28 -2.41
C ASP A 787 21.04 40.28 -1.99
N ILE A 788 21.37 39.36 -1.09
CA ILE A 788 22.70 39.23 -0.50
C ILE A 788 23.25 37.85 -0.80
N TYR A 789 24.27 37.81 -1.66
CA TYR A 789 24.97 36.58 -2.02
C TYR A 789 26.34 36.53 -1.33
N THR A 790 26.47 35.61 -0.38
CA THR A 790 27.71 35.33 0.36
C THR A 790 28.22 33.93 0.08
N ALA A 791 29.25 33.82 -0.77
CA ALA A 791 29.94 32.57 -1.05
C ALA A 791 31.46 32.65 -1.14
N SER A 792 32.09 31.46 -1.21
CA SER A 792 33.50 31.24 -1.52
C SER A 792 33.67 30.65 -2.93
N ASN A 793 34.86 30.78 -3.54
CA ASN A 793 35.11 30.21 -4.88
C ASN A 793 35.29 28.67 -4.82
N PRO A 794 34.71 27.87 -5.74
CA PRO A 794 33.78 28.24 -6.82
C PRO A 794 32.39 28.60 -6.31
N GLY A 795 31.93 29.82 -6.55
CA GLY A 795 30.61 30.29 -6.11
C GLY A 795 30.10 31.38 -7.04
N GLN A 796 28.81 31.71 -6.93
CA GLN A 796 28.16 32.77 -7.73
C GLN A 796 28.33 32.52 -9.23
N GLY A 797 27.79 31.38 -9.67
CA GLY A 797 27.84 30.93 -11.06
C GLY A 797 29.24 30.47 -11.52
N GLY A 798 30.18 30.21 -10.61
CA GLY A 798 31.54 29.77 -10.93
C GLY A 798 31.66 28.24 -11.08
N SER A 799 32.39 27.74 -12.08
CA SER A 799 32.56 26.30 -12.24
C SER A 799 33.78 25.73 -11.52
N GLY A 800 33.65 24.51 -11.02
CA GLY A 800 34.77 23.67 -10.58
C GLY A 800 35.42 22.88 -11.73
N ASN A 801 36.42 22.03 -11.39
CA ASN A 801 37.18 21.26 -12.38
C ASN A 801 36.38 20.07 -12.96
N ASN A 802 36.82 19.57 -14.12
CA ASN A 802 36.17 18.49 -14.88
C ASN A 802 37.00 17.20 -14.99
N THR A 803 38.04 17.05 -14.16
CA THR A 803 39.04 15.99 -14.31
C THR A 803 38.48 14.57 -14.26
N TYR A 804 37.36 14.34 -13.58
CA TYR A 804 36.82 13.00 -13.33
C TYR A 804 36.31 12.31 -14.60
N HIS A 805 35.65 13.06 -15.49
CA HIS A 805 34.96 12.51 -16.68
C HIS A 805 35.41 13.09 -18.01
N TRP A 806 36.29 14.10 -17.98
CA TRP A 806 36.79 14.79 -19.16
C TRP A 806 37.24 13.83 -20.27
N ASP A 807 37.98 12.78 -19.91
CA ASP A 807 38.55 11.88 -20.91
C ASP A 807 37.51 11.09 -21.70
N ALA A 808 36.37 10.80 -21.08
CA ALA A 808 35.29 10.04 -21.70
C ALA A 808 34.38 10.93 -22.56
N THR A 809 33.99 12.11 -22.09
CA THR A 809 32.90 12.88 -22.72
C THR A 809 33.35 14.16 -23.44
N LYS A 810 34.54 14.69 -23.09
CA LYS A 810 35.07 15.97 -23.61
C LYS A 810 34.10 17.16 -23.43
N ALA A 811 33.21 17.08 -22.43
CA ALA A 811 32.32 18.15 -22.02
C ALA A 811 32.89 18.95 -20.84
N PHE A 812 32.51 20.21 -20.73
CA PHE A 812 32.78 21.05 -19.55
C PHE A 812 31.55 21.07 -18.65
N SER A 813 31.66 21.66 -17.46
CA SER A 813 30.49 22.00 -16.64
C SER A 813 29.90 23.32 -17.09
N PHE A 814 28.61 23.54 -16.82
CA PHE A 814 27.91 24.81 -17.01
C PHE A 814 27.36 25.30 -15.68
N SER A 815 27.63 26.55 -15.35
CA SER A 815 27.21 27.19 -14.09
C SER A 815 26.55 28.53 -14.39
N LEU A 816 25.40 28.80 -13.76
CA LEU A 816 24.64 30.03 -13.93
C LEU A 816 24.16 30.56 -12.58
N LEU A 817 24.51 31.81 -12.29
CA LEU A 817 23.78 32.68 -11.38
C LEU A 817 23.07 33.74 -12.24
N LEU A 818 21.74 33.84 -12.15
CA LEU A 818 20.94 34.80 -12.88
C LEU A 818 20.04 35.54 -11.91
N ASP A 819 20.31 36.83 -11.72
CA ASP A 819 19.50 37.77 -10.97
C ASP A 819 18.77 38.69 -11.96
N LEU A 820 17.43 38.67 -11.91
CA LEU A 820 16.56 39.39 -12.85
C LEU A 820 16.09 40.75 -12.33
N GLY A 821 16.51 41.16 -11.13
CA GLY A 821 16.54 42.57 -10.80
C GLY A 821 16.47 42.89 -9.32
N GLY A 822 17.45 43.64 -8.86
CA GLY A 822 17.41 44.25 -7.55
C GLY A 822 18.45 45.33 -7.39
N VAL A 823 18.88 45.53 -6.15
CA VAL A 823 20.11 46.22 -5.80
C VAL A 823 20.93 45.32 -4.88
N ASP A 824 21.76 44.51 -5.51
CA ASP A 824 22.24 43.27 -4.90
C ASP A 824 23.71 43.36 -4.49
N THR A 825 24.13 42.44 -3.62
CA THR A 825 25.51 42.38 -3.13
C THR A 825 26.14 41.01 -3.27
N TYR A 826 27.36 40.96 -3.81
CA TYR A 826 28.07 39.72 -4.10
C TYR A 826 29.44 39.68 -3.41
N SER A 827 29.66 38.69 -2.53
CA SER A 827 30.92 38.53 -1.80
C SER A 827 32.16 38.23 -2.65
N LEU A 828 32.01 37.71 -3.88
CA LEU A 828 33.12 37.41 -4.79
C LEU A 828 33.45 38.57 -5.75
N GLY A 829 32.94 39.78 -5.46
CA GLY A 829 33.30 41.00 -6.18
C GLY A 829 32.66 41.13 -7.56
N ARG A 830 31.48 40.53 -7.75
CA ARG A 830 30.62 40.78 -8.93
C ARG A 830 30.03 42.19 -8.85
N GLY A 831 29.88 42.85 -9.99
CA GLY A 831 29.24 44.16 -10.09
C GLY A 831 27.72 44.08 -10.16
N HIS A 832 27.09 45.16 -9.74
CA HIS A 832 25.66 45.41 -9.95
C HIS A 832 25.39 45.81 -11.41
N ASP A 833 24.25 45.42 -11.97
CA ASP A 833 23.86 45.59 -13.38
C ASP A 833 24.92 45.00 -14.37
N GLU A 834 25.55 43.88 -14.02
CA GLU A 834 26.69 43.32 -14.77
C GLU A 834 26.46 41.86 -15.21
N THR A 835 26.86 41.55 -16.45
CA THR A 835 27.09 40.17 -16.90
C THR A 835 28.59 39.84 -16.84
N THR A 836 28.96 38.88 -16.00
CA THR A 836 30.32 38.34 -15.92
C THR A 836 30.39 36.91 -16.45
N VAL A 837 31.19 36.70 -17.49
CA VAL A 837 31.55 35.35 -17.96
C VAL A 837 32.85 34.90 -17.31
N ILE A 838 32.80 33.75 -16.65
CA ILE A 838 33.90 33.14 -15.89
C ILE A 838 34.46 31.99 -16.72
N ASP A 839 35.78 31.99 -16.89
CA ASP A 839 36.51 30.99 -17.67
C ASP A 839 35.91 30.72 -19.06
N PRO A 840 35.76 31.75 -19.93
CA PRO A 840 35.12 31.65 -21.25
C PRO A 840 35.83 30.71 -22.25
N ALA A 841 37.08 30.33 -21.96
CA ALA A 841 37.90 29.43 -22.77
C ALA A 841 38.52 28.36 -21.86
N PRO A 842 37.71 27.41 -21.36
CA PRO A 842 38.17 26.41 -20.42
C PRO A 842 39.17 25.45 -21.08
N GLU A 843 40.21 25.06 -20.33
CA GLU A 843 41.26 24.15 -20.79
C GLU A 843 40.89 22.68 -20.54
N PRO A 844 41.40 21.71 -21.31
CA PRO A 844 41.13 20.28 -21.13
C PRO A 844 41.34 19.78 -19.69
N GLY A 845 40.29 19.24 -19.06
CA GLY A 845 40.31 18.79 -17.66
C GLY A 845 40.32 19.93 -16.62
N GLY A 846 40.28 21.19 -17.06
CA GLY A 846 40.22 22.38 -16.22
C GLY A 846 38.82 22.69 -15.69
N VAL A 847 38.65 23.93 -15.22
CA VAL A 847 37.36 24.48 -14.76
C VAL A 847 36.35 24.57 -15.90
N GLY A 848 35.06 24.49 -15.57
CA GLY A 848 33.97 24.65 -16.54
C GLY A 848 33.73 26.11 -16.93
N VAL A 849 32.61 26.37 -17.60
CA VAL A 849 32.19 27.73 -17.94
C VAL A 849 31.12 28.19 -16.96
N GLY A 850 31.37 29.35 -16.36
CA GLY A 850 30.44 30.00 -15.45
C GLY A 850 29.90 31.31 -16.00
N VAL A 851 28.67 31.65 -15.65
CA VAL A 851 28.05 32.93 -15.97
C VAL A 851 27.35 33.46 -14.72
N CYS A 852 27.61 34.73 -14.41
CA CYS A 852 26.87 35.49 -13.42
C CYS A 852 26.22 36.67 -14.16
N VAL A 853 24.90 36.79 -14.10
CA VAL A 853 24.15 37.89 -14.72
C VAL A 853 23.36 38.58 -13.63
N ASP A 854 23.53 39.89 -13.52
CA ASP A 854 22.63 40.79 -12.80
C ASP A 854 22.12 41.86 -13.79
N VAL A 855 20.81 42.04 -13.85
CA VAL A 855 20.16 43.06 -14.72
C VAL A 855 19.65 44.27 -13.93
N GLY A 856 19.70 44.20 -12.59
CA GLY A 856 19.19 45.14 -11.60
C GLY A 856 17.78 45.69 -11.85
N SER A 857 17.39 46.73 -11.10
CA SER A 857 16.03 47.27 -11.19
C SER A 857 15.70 47.77 -12.61
N VAL A 858 14.79 47.07 -13.30
CA VAL A 858 14.26 47.53 -14.59
C VAL A 858 13.43 48.79 -14.35
N THR A 859 14.05 49.96 -14.55
CA THR A 859 13.33 51.23 -14.58
C THR A 859 12.34 51.23 -15.75
N THR A 860 11.12 50.78 -15.49
CA THR A 860 10.03 50.92 -16.45
C THR A 860 9.84 52.41 -16.75
N ALA A 861 10.10 52.79 -18.01
CA ALA A 861 9.88 54.17 -18.45
C ALA A 861 8.42 54.57 -18.15
N PRO A 862 8.18 55.76 -17.57
CA PRO A 862 6.83 56.14 -17.15
C PRO A 862 5.88 56.14 -18.36
N ALA A 863 4.73 55.49 -18.20
CA ALA A 863 3.68 55.46 -19.19
C ALA A 863 3.34 56.90 -19.65
N PRO A 864 3.22 57.17 -20.97
CA PRO A 864 2.99 58.51 -21.46
C PRO A 864 1.68 59.07 -20.89
N SER A 865 1.80 60.18 -20.16
CA SER A 865 0.69 60.89 -19.55
C SER A 865 -0.36 61.24 -20.60
N THR A 866 -1.57 60.68 -20.47
CA THR A 866 -2.73 61.18 -21.20
C THR A 866 -3.26 62.40 -20.45
N MET A 867 -2.98 63.59 -21.00
CA MET A 867 -3.58 64.87 -20.62
C MET A 867 -4.99 65.03 -21.24
N PRO A 868 -5.83 65.93 -20.71
CA PRO A 868 -7.18 65.65 -20.19
C PRO A 868 -8.30 65.43 -21.21
#